data_AF-A0A944P6L2-F1
#
_entry.id   AF-A0A944P6L2-F1
#
_cell.length_a   1.000
_cell.length_b   1.000
_cell.length_c   1.000
_cell.angle_alpha   90.00
_cell.angle_beta   90.00
_cell.angle_gamma   90.00
#
_symmetry.space_group_name_H-M   'P 1'
#
loop_
_entity.id
_entity.type
_entity.pdbx_description
1 polymer ?
#
loop_
_entity_poly.entity_id
_entity_poly.type
_entity_poly.pdbx_seq_one_letter_code
_entity_poly.pdbx_strand_id
1 'polypeptide(L)'
;MPVNYRHVRTTAWLPDRQGISVIGRYRALPFPEQWRDSVLELCNAGRDKDSEPWRTAPTRALEQAIQAYAPDVLAMPRPFGPRVEGDPARWLYADADLADPLPSEVLGTLITHWLRDIRPEPEHRGLLREVRAQLTAHTPQWESVGRELVACGHTDGGTAAPVGHQFTLTPDWLARRVLDLGPYPFEGGSLRFRAMPRGPRDKGAELVSQPLPYEPGGSKDTSWFAIVLNITLHTVPFDPLPRYHLHWSIRRWATRVSRASGRLHLPYGSRTTVLLRPRVPVLPGVPLSERFAVAQLERYRDRETGTFSDRWSHGGPARLLGGVVLGDELPGVDDLLTSPEKWLTDGARAGIVYRTAMGRHEVGAGLMPDQVSRLTEWAEQAVPGGIHAAQPHSRSVLSRNRPVNAPPTNVKPEEKAADETRRTAERRRAAALAVSAYNGPCKDDRSVLELQLVWQTAELRETTISALVELLGLPGAACETDEAAHRDARAGSPVVLEWVTSELTVRLNCFRPVHRRADDSTVAFTDGLELPEGSRRPESVVSAALHSRRAETADWLNGVKGRAPKASLPPALALVEIDRADDFASTDHDPKFALRLGFADASYVTQFLAVPKKVKGYNTVGNQHHRARMAWDDGLRQLGARVYPELGIDSGLPGGLRHAAVWMVRRNRTSKNRWATDVPVAVLVTPEGAGLARLQGWDPDADDGAGAWVPYPTMLIRLTRLAEVRHLLPGPRDEEDAPRRRSWHADRAEQRRRAEEWLQRIRTSLRREPTLLLVEAQNARSHWTWLQDGRTEPDRMRDGEADSRRLDPDLRLVRVRTGRGRETPQWWGVHPGGGANGIAAGLWLLPGHGPDSRVFHSANSKPVQFKSSAVEADKLAPRPIRMGKRKGELTIDTGMVGWTPDLLEIAVLGCHPEAGDAPESFASAVHLLRQPPDYPEALSLPLPLHLAGLGQDYVLPHRASPETSSEVSEISNPVKDSDPAQGEAAGLEDEADVVEAADQLALFDS
;
A
#
# COMPACT_ATOMS: atom_id res chain seq x y z
N MET A 1 -17.74 0.69 -32.43
CA MET A 1 -18.06 -0.60 -31.79
C MET A 1 -17.02 -0.86 -30.71
N PRO A 2 -17.39 -1.23 -29.48
CA PRO A 2 -16.43 -1.65 -28.47
C PRO A 2 -15.69 -2.92 -28.94
N VAL A 3 -14.36 -2.94 -28.80
CA VAL A 3 -13.55 -4.09 -29.20
C VAL A 3 -13.80 -5.24 -28.22
N ASN A 4 -14.19 -6.41 -28.74
CA ASN A 4 -14.38 -7.61 -27.92
C ASN A 4 -13.06 -8.40 -27.84
N TYR A 5 -12.30 -8.19 -26.78
CA TYR A 5 -11.03 -8.86 -26.54
C TYR A 5 -11.26 -10.32 -26.10
N ARG A 6 -10.72 -11.29 -26.82
CA ARG A 6 -10.74 -12.72 -26.44
C ARG A 6 -9.48 -13.20 -25.71
N HIS A 7 -8.40 -12.42 -25.81
CA HIS A 7 -7.11 -12.76 -25.24
C HIS A 7 -6.49 -11.55 -24.54
N VAL A 8 -5.72 -11.82 -23.49
CA VAL A 8 -4.81 -10.85 -22.86
C VAL A 8 -3.40 -11.41 -22.87
N ARG A 9 -2.40 -10.54 -23.04
CA ARG A 9 -0.99 -10.88 -22.84
C ARG A 9 -0.47 -10.19 -21.59
N THR A 10 0.53 -10.79 -20.97
CA THR A 10 1.23 -10.26 -19.80
C THR A 10 2.67 -9.93 -20.13
N THR A 11 3.27 -9.02 -19.36
CA THR A 11 4.69 -8.69 -19.41
C THR A 11 5.55 -9.71 -18.65
N ALA A 12 5.34 -11.01 -18.87
CA ALA A 12 6.06 -12.06 -18.15
C ALA A 12 6.88 -12.93 -19.10
N TRP A 13 8.08 -13.32 -18.67
CA TRP A 13 8.88 -14.36 -19.31
C TRP A 13 8.97 -15.60 -18.40
N LEU A 14 9.01 -16.78 -19.00
CA LEU A 14 9.04 -18.07 -18.31
C LEU A 14 10.04 -19.02 -18.97
N PRO A 15 10.68 -19.92 -18.21
CA PRO A 15 11.43 -21.02 -18.79
C PRO A 15 10.52 -21.95 -19.62
N ASP A 16 11.06 -22.56 -20.67
CA ASP A 16 10.32 -23.52 -21.50
C ASP A 16 9.92 -24.78 -20.73
N ARG A 17 10.74 -25.17 -19.74
CA ARG A 17 10.56 -26.33 -18.86
C ARG A 17 11.42 -26.15 -17.60
N GLN A 18 11.11 -26.91 -16.54
CA GLN A 18 11.79 -26.81 -15.24
C GLN A 18 13.31 -27.03 -15.31
N GLY A 19 13.76 -27.97 -16.15
CA GLY A 19 15.16 -28.37 -16.25
C GLY A 19 16.05 -27.48 -17.13
N ILE A 20 15.60 -26.27 -17.50
CA ILE A 20 16.45 -25.32 -18.23
C ILE A 20 17.49 -24.75 -17.26
N SER A 21 18.75 -25.10 -17.48
CA SER A 21 19.88 -24.63 -16.69
C SER A 21 20.66 -23.58 -17.47
N VAL A 22 20.95 -22.45 -16.82
CA VAL A 22 21.78 -21.38 -17.35
C VAL A 22 22.77 -20.98 -16.27
N ILE A 23 24.05 -21.29 -16.49
CA ILE A 23 25.13 -20.93 -15.56
C ILE A 23 25.73 -19.59 -15.95
N GLY A 24 25.45 -18.56 -15.15
CA GLY A 24 26.13 -17.27 -15.26
C GLY A 24 27.51 -17.31 -14.62
N ARG A 25 28.48 -16.62 -15.22
CA ARG A 25 29.84 -16.48 -14.69
C ARG A 25 29.97 -15.15 -13.98
N TYR A 26 30.46 -15.18 -12.75
CA TYR A 26 30.61 -14.00 -11.92
C TYR A 26 31.94 -14.00 -11.18
N ARG A 27 32.35 -12.82 -10.74
CA ARG A 27 33.29 -12.66 -9.63
C ARG A 27 32.47 -12.41 -8.38
N ALA A 28 32.74 -13.15 -7.31
CA ALA A 28 32.04 -12.98 -6.04
C ALA A 28 33.03 -12.70 -4.91
N LEU A 29 32.62 -11.85 -3.99
CA LEU A 29 33.34 -11.58 -2.76
C LEU A 29 32.62 -12.33 -1.63
N PRO A 30 33.25 -13.35 -1.01
CA PRO A 30 32.70 -13.98 0.17
C PRO A 30 32.71 -12.98 1.33
N PHE A 31 31.76 -13.09 2.24
CA PHE A 31 31.92 -12.41 3.52
C PHE A 31 32.76 -13.28 4.44
N PRO A 32 33.89 -12.79 4.97
CA PRO A 32 34.69 -13.58 5.88
C PRO A 32 33.90 -13.85 7.15
N GLU A 33 33.62 -15.13 7.42
CA GLU A 33 32.85 -15.54 8.59
C GLU A 33 33.57 -15.17 9.88
N GLN A 34 34.91 -15.14 9.84
CA GLN A 34 35.79 -14.73 10.92
C GLN A 34 35.58 -13.25 11.31
N TRP A 35 35.01 -12.42 10.42
CA TRP A 35 34.69 -11.04 10.75
C TRP A 35 33.41 -10.90 11.56
N ARG A 36 32.51 -11.87 11.46
CA ARG A 36 31.16 -11.71 12.02
C ARG A 36 31.23 -11.47 13.51
N ASP A 37 31.90 -12.35 14.24
CA ASP A 37 31.88 -12.29 15.70
C ASP A 37 32.63 -11.07 16.21
N SER A 38 33.80 -10.75 15.64
CA SER A 38 34.59 -9.57 16.00
C SER A 38 33.89 -8.24 15.68
N VAL A 39 33.19 -8.16 14.54
CA VAL A 39 32.40 -6.96 14.20
C VAL A 39 31.17 -6.86 15.09
N LEU A 40 30.50 -7.97 15.40
CA LEU A 40 29.37 -7.98 16.33
C LEU A 40 29.80 -7.62 17.75
N GLU A 41 30.98 -8.06 18.18
CA GLU A 41 31.58 -7.67 19.44
C GLU A 41 31.79 -6.14 19.47
N LEU A 42 32.39 -5.56 18.43
CA LEU A 42 32.52 -4.11 18.29
C LEU A 42 31.18 -3.38 18.29
N CYS A 43 30.19 -3.87 17.54
CA CYS A 43 28.84 -3.29 17.50
C CYS A 43 28.15 -3.33 18.87
N ASN A 44 28.44 -4.35 19.68
CA ASN A 44 27.82 -4.57 20.99
C ASN A 44 28.65 -4.03 22.16
N ALA A 45 29.90 -3.63 21.94
CA ALA A 45 30.83 -3.18 22.98
C ALA A 45 30.37 -1.90 23.67
N GLY A 46 29.97 -1.96 24.94
CA GLY A 46 29.42 -0.79 25.66
C GLY A 46 27.94 -0.53 25.37
N ARG A 47 27.25 -1.42 24.63
CA ARG A 47 25.79 -1.46 24.68
C ARG A 47 25.35 -1.94 26.06
N ASP A 48 24.23 -1.43 26.52
CA ASP A 48 23.55 -1.93 27.71
C ASP A 48 23.32 -3.44 27.58
N LYS A 49 23.61 -4.20 28.66
CA LYS A 49 23.43 -5.66 28.72
C LYS A 49 21.97 -6.08 28.50
N ASP A 50 21.03 -5.17 28.77
CA ASP A 50 19.60 -5.37 28.58
C ASP A 50 19.10 -4.96 27.18
N SER A 51 19.94 -4.31 26.35
CA SER A 51 19.60 -3.98 24.96
C SER A 51 19.78 -5.18 24.03
N GLU A 52 18.90 -5.34 23.04
CA GLU A 52 19.07 -6.41 22.05
C GLU A 52 20.43 -6.24 21.32
N PRO A 53 21.29 -7.29 21.34
CA PRO A 53 22.55 -7.22 20.65
C PRO A 53 22.32 -7.27 19.14
N TRP A 54 23.18 -6.57 18.41
CA TRP A 54 23.30 -6.76 16.97
C TRP A 54 23.58 -8.23 16.67
N ARG A 55 22.76 -8.82 15.80
CA ARG A 55 22.92 -10.21 15.31
C ARG A 55 23.58 -10.26 13.93
N THR A 56 23.64 -9.12 13.26
CA THR A 56 24.21 -8.90 11.93
C THR A 56 24.97 -7.57 11.90
N ALA A 57 26.13 -7.55 11.24
CA ALA A 57 26.93 -6.33 11.08
C ALA A 57 26.19 -5.27 10.23
N PRO A 58 26.18 -3.99 10.64
CA PRO A 58 25.48 -2.91 9.94
C PRO A 58 26.25 -2.47 8.69
N THR A 59 26.05 -3.17 7.58
CA THR A 59 26.77 -2.96 6.30
C THR A 59 26.14 -1.92 5.39
N ARG A 60 25.02 -1.31 5.80
CA ARG A 60 24.21 -0.41 4.96
C ARG A 60 24.99 0.79 4.42
N ALA A 61 25.83 1.41 5.25
CA ALA A 61 26.63 2.57 4.83
C ALA A 61 27.68 2.16 3.79
N LEU A 62 28.30 0.99 3.96
CA LEU A 62 29.27 0.42 3.03
C LEU A 62 28.62 0.08 1.69
N GLU A 63 27.43 -0.51 1.72
CA GLU A 63 26.65 -0.81 0.51
C GLU A 63 26.22 0.46 -0.23
N GLN A 64 25.85 1.53 0.49
CA GLN A 64 25.56 2.83 -0.11
C GLN A 64 26.79 3.45 -0.79
N ALA A 65 27.97 3.31 -0.20
CA ALA A 65 29.22 3.74 -0.84
C ALA A 65 29.52 2.94 -2.12
N ILE A 66 29.31 1.62 -2.09
CA ILE A 66 29.47 0.76 -3.27
C ILE A 66 28.48 1.19 -4.38
N GLN A 67 27.20 1.39 -4.07
CA GLN A 67 26.22 1.85 -5.07
C GLN A 67 26.53 3.22 -5.69
N ALA A 68 27.25 4.08 -4.96
CA ALA A 68 27.64 5.41 -5.44
C ALA A 68 28.91 5.39 -6.29
N TYR A 69 29.86 4.49 -6.01
CA TYR A 69 31.21 4.57 -6.55
C TYR A 69 31.71 3.34 -7.30
N ALA A 70 31.09 2.19 -7.08
CA ALA A 70 31.32 0.96 -7.82
C ALA A 70 29.96 0.35 -8.24
N PRO A 71 29.15 1.06 -9.04
CA PRO A 71 27.75 0.69 -9.31
C PRO A 71 27.58 -0.64 -10.08
N ASP A 72 28.64 -1.18 -10.68
CA ASP A 72 28.63 -2.52 -11.29
C ASP A 72 28.74 -3.68 -10.28
N VAL A 73 29.01 -3.36 -9.02
CA VAL A 73 29.02 -4.34 -7.93
C VAL A 73 27.62 -4.47 -7.35
N LEU A 74 27.08 -5.68 -7.41
CA LEU A 74 25.79 -6.06 -6.86
C LEU A 74 25.97 -6.53 -5.41
N ALA A 75 25.23 -5.92 -4.48
CA ALA A 75 25.23 -6.37 -3.09
C ALA A 75 24.04 -7.30 -2.82
N MET A 76 24.32 -8.49 -2.27
CA MET A 76 23.32 -9.52 -2.03
C MET A 76 22.70 -9.40 -0.64
N PRO A 77 21.42 -9.76 -0.48
CA PRO A 77 20.80 -9.92 0.83
C PRO A 77 21.59 -10.92 1.68
N ARG A 78 21.83 -10.57 2.95
CA ARG A 78 22.50 -11.46 3.89
C ARG A 78 21.56 -12.61 4.26
N PRO A 79 22.00 -13.89 4.21
CA PRO A 79 21.16 -14.98 4.69
C PRO A 79 20.92 -14.84 6.20
N PHE A 80 19.65 -14.89 6.59
CA PHE A 80 19.22 -14.94 7.99
C PHE A 80 19.01 -16.42 8.38
N GLY A 81 19.97 -17.04 9.07
CA GLY A 81 19.81 -18.41 9.60
C GLY A 81 21.08 -19.27 9.58
N PRO A 82 20.98 -20.52 10.07
CA PRO A 82 22.03 -21.54 9.95
C PRO A 82 22.32 -21.80 8.47
N ARG A 83 23.61 -21.86 8.09
CA ARG A 83 24.02 -22.06 6.70
C ARG A 83 23.92 -23.54 6.33
N VAL A 84 23.64 -23.81 5.05
CA VAL A 84 23.79 -25.15 4.48
C VAL A 84 25.29 -25.42 4.35
N GLU A 85 25.73 -26.56 4.88
CA GLU A 85 27.11 -27.01 4.82
C GLU A 85 27.56 -27.15 3.35
N GLY A 86 28.62 -26.44 2.95
CA GLY A 86 29.23 -26.54 1.61
C GLY A 86 29.00 -25.38 0.62
N ASP A 87 28.19 -24.36 0.92
CA ASP A 87 28.09 -23.14 0.08
C ASP A 87 28.27 -21.84 0.91
N PRO A 88 29.47 -21.23 0.93
CA PRO A 88 29.72 -20.02 1.71
C PRO A 88 28.89 -18.86 1.17
N ALA A 89 28.22 -18.14 2.07
CA ALA A 89 27.39 -17.00 1.68
C ALA A 89 28.26 -15.88 1.07
N ARG A 90 27.96 -15.53 -0.17
CA ARG A 90 28.65 -14.47 -0.92
C ARG A 90 27.90 -13.16 -0.78
N TRP A 91 28.66 -12.10 -0.52
CA TRP A 91 28.12 -10.79 -0.19
C TRP A 91 28.03 -9.90 -1.41
N LEU A 92 29.09 -9.81 -2.22
CA LEU A 92 29.13 -8.98 -3.42
C LEU A 92 29.33 -9.83 -4.66
N TYR A 93 28.74 -9.40 -5.77
CA TYR A 93 28.89 -10.01 -7.09
C TYR A 93 29.22 -8.94 -8.13
N ALA A 94 30.06 -9.30 -9.09
CA ALA A 94 30.34 -8.53 -10.28
C ALA A 94 30.31 -9.46 -11.50
N ASP A 95 30.08 -8.90 -12.69
CA ASP A 95 30.25 -9.66 -13.94
C ASP A 95 31.68 -10.23 -14.03
N ALA A 96 31.83 -11.43 -14.60
CA ALA A 96 33.14 -12.07 -14.74
C ALA A 96 34.11 -11.27 -15.62
N ASP A 97 33.60 -10.51 -16.59
CA ASP A 97 34.38 -9.69 -17.52
C ASP A 97 34.93 -8.42 -16.85
N LEU A 98 34.47 -8.10 -15.63
CA LEU A 98 34.97 -6.97 -14.85
C LEU A 98 36.24 -7.37 -14.10
N ALA A 99 37.40 -7.02 -14.66
CA ALA A 99 38.71 -7.52 -14.21
C ALA A 99 39.16 -7.08 -12.81
N ASP A 100 38.73 -5.91 -12.33
CA ASP A 100 38.98 -5.45 -10.95
C ASP A 100 37.80 -4.61 -10.45
N PRO A 101 36.68 -5.24 -10.05
CA PRO A 101 35.44 -4.53 -9.76
C PRO A 101 35.54 -3.63 -8.53
N LEU A 102 36.40 -4.00 -7.57
CA LEU A 102 36.71 -3.23 -6.38
C LEU A 102 38.11 -3.63 -5.88
N PRO A 103 39.16 -2.84 -6.18
CA PRO A 103 40.53 -3.15 -5.81
C PRO A 103 40.71 -3.32 -4.30
N SER A 104 41.62 -4.21 -3.89
CA SER A 104 41.83 -4.57 -2.47
C SER A 104 42.21 -3.37 -1.60
N GLU A 105 42.98 -2.40 -2.10
CA GLU A 105 43.35 -1.19 -1.37
C GLU A 105 42.13 -0.30 -1.08
N VAL A 106 41.24 -0.15 -2.07
CA VAL A 106 40.00 0.62 -1.96
C VAL A 106 39.03 -0.08 -1.00
N LEU A 107 38.88 -1.39 -1.14
CA LEU A 107 38.07 -2.21 -0.23
C LEU A 107 38.57 -2.12 1.22
N GLY A 108 39.89 -2.25 1.45
CA GLY A 108 40.49 -2.12 2.78
C GLY A 108 40.28 -0.74 3.41
N THR A 109 40.31 0.32 2.59
CA THR A 109 40.01 1.69 3.02
C THR A 109 38.54 1.84 3.41
N LEU A 110 37.63 1.38 2.56
CA LEU A 110 36.18 1.38 2.83
C LEU A 110 35.84 0.65 4.13
N ILE A 111 36.40 -0.55 4.33
CA ILE A 111 36.20 -1.34 5.56
C ILE A 111 36.76 -0.59 6.77
N THR A 112 37.95 -0.01 6.66
CA THR A 112 38.58 0.77 7.73
C THR A 112 37.67 1.92 8.19
N HIS A 113 37.17 2.72 7.25
CA HIS A 113 36.30 3.86 7.57
C HIS A 113 34.96 3.41 8.11
N TRP A 114 34.38 2.36 7.53
CA TRP A 114 33.16 1.77 8.02
C TRP A 114 33.29 1.31 9.49
N LEU A 115 34.35 0.57 9.84
CA LEU A 115 34.59 0.13 11.22
C LEU A 115 34.75 1.30 12.19
N ARG A 116 35.49 2.34 11.79
CA ARG A 116 35.67 3.56 12.59
C ARG A 116 34.33 4.24 12.88
N ASP A 117 33.41 4.22 11.93
CA ASP A 117 32.11 4.87 12.05
C ASP A 117 31.10 4.03 12.88
N ILE A 118 31.38 2.74 13.16
CA ILE A 118 30.52 1.89 14.03
C ILE A 118 30.62 2.28 15.50
N ARG A 119 31.83 2.54 15.99
CA ARG A 119 32.15 2.94 17.37
C ARG A 119 33.26 4.01 17.36
N PRO A 120 32.92 5.29 17.12
CA PRO A 120 33.90 6.38 17.03
C PRO A 120 34.54 6.76 18.38
N GLU A 121 33.99 6.27 19.49
CA GLU A 121 34.28 6.69 20.86
C GLU A 121 35.73 6.34 21.24
N PRO A 122 36.45 7.23 21.97
CA PRO A 122 37.85 7.02 22.32
C PRO A 122 38.12 5.73 23.11
N GLU A 123 37.17 5.31 23.95
CA GLU A 123 37.28 4.12 24.80
C GLU A 123 37.27 2.81 24.02
N HIS A 124 36.64 2.76 22.84
CA HIS A 124 36.59 1.57 21.99
C HIS A 124 37.76 1.50 20.99
N ARG A 125 38.69 2.47 20.99
CA ARG A 125 39.84 2.49 20.05
C ARG A 125 40.77 1.29 20.18
N GLY A 126 40.83 0.65 21.34
CA GLY A 126 41.60 -0.59 21.54
C GLY A 126 40.97 -1.75 20.77
N LEU A 127 39.69 -2.01 21.03
CA LEU A 127 38.90 -3.03 20.34
C LEU A 127 38.82 -2.79 18.83
N LEU A 128 38.63 -1.53 18.40
CA LEU A 128 38.64 -1.15 16.98
C LEU A 128 39.97 -1.52 16.30
N ARG A 129 41.11 -1.34 16.97
CA ARG A 129 42.43 -1.72 16.44
C ARG A 129 42.57 -3.23 16.31
N GLU A 130 42.11 -3.99 17.31
CA GLU A 130 42.13 -5.44 17.30
C GLU A 130 41.25 -6.01 16.17
N VAL A 131 39.99 -5.56 16.11
CA VAL A 131 39.04 -5.94 15.05
C VAL A 131 39.62 -5.62 13.68
N ARG A 132 40.18 -4.41 13.49
CA ARG A 132 40.82 -4.04 12.23
C ARG A 132 42.03 -4.92 11.87
N ALA A 133 42.85 -5.30 12.85
CA ALA A 133 43.98 -6.21 12.61
C ALA A 133 43.49 -7.61 12.21
N GLN A 134 42.46 -8.14 12.87
CA GLN A 134 41.83 -9.41 12.53
C GLN A 134 41.21 -9.39 11.12
N LEU A 135 40.52 -8.30 10.76
CA LEU A 135 39.96 -8.11 9.42
C LEU A 135 41.05 -8.02 8.35
N THR A 136 42.13 -7.29 8.61
CA THR A 136 43.25 -7.13 7.67
C THR A 136 43.94 -8.48 7.40
N ALA A 137 44.14 -9.29 8.44
CA ALA A 137 44.72 -10.63 8.32
C ALA A 137 43.88 -11.59 7.46
N HIS A 138 42.58 -11.33 7.31
CA HIS A 138 41.63 -12.15 6.55
C HIS A 138 40.83 -11.31 5.54
N THR A 139 41.52 -10.48 4.76
CA THR A 139 40.88 -9.64 3.74
C THR A 139 40.24 -10.53 2.64
N PRO A 140 38.94 -10.37 2.32
CA PRO A 140 38.25 -11.19 1.35
C PRO A 140 38.80 -10.92 -0.03
N GLN A 141 38.89 -11.98 -0.82
CA GLN A 141 39.37 -11.91 -2.20
C GLN A 141 38.24 -12.26 -3.16
N TRP A 142 38.25 -11.61 -4.32
CA TRP A 142 37.32 -11.93 -5.39
C TRP A 142 37.64 -13.32 -5.94
N GLU A 143 36.62 -14.18 -5.97
CA GLU A 143 36.70 -15.53 -6.55
C GLU A 143 35.83 -15.63 -7.80
N SER A 144 36.27 -16.42 -8.78
CA SER A 144 35.45 -16.74 -9.96
C SER A 144 34.46 -17.84 -9.61
N VAL A 145 33.17 -17.58 -9.84
CA VAL A 145 32.08 -18.50 -9.51
C VAL A 145 31.09 -18.65 -10.65
N GLY A 146 30.62 -19.88 -10.87
CA GLY A 146 29.44 -20.15 -11.68
C GLY A 146 28.19 -20.13 -10.79
N ARG A 147 27.10 -19.52 -11.26
CA ARG A 147 25.80 -19.53 -10.57
C ARG A 147 24.69 -19.93 -11.51
N GLU A 148 23.84 -20.86 -11.05
CA GLU A 148 22.59 -21.18 -11.71
C GLU A 148 21.64 -19.98 -11.67
N LEU A 149 21.14 -19.57 -12.83
CA LEU A 149 20.27 -18.41 -13.01
C LEU A 149 18.80 -18.81 -13.22
N VAL A 150 18.52 -19.97 -13.82
CA VAL A 150 17.17 -20.30 -14.28
C VAL A 150 16.64 -21.55 -13.59
N ALA A 151 17.42 -22.63 -13.53
CA ALA A 151 16.95 -23.87 -12.93
C ALA A 151 16.72 -23.69 -11.43
N CYS A 152 15.58 -24.17 -10.94
CA CYS A 152 15.27 -24.20 -9.53
C CYS A 152 14.51 -25.49 -9.19
N GLY A 153 14.57 -25.89 -7.93
CA GLY A 153 13.69 -26.96 -7.44
C GLY A 153 12.23 -26.50 -7.37
N HIS A 154 11.39 -27.36 -6.80
CA HIS A 154 10.03 -27.03 -6.39
C HIS A 154 9.82 -27.39 -4.93
N THR A 155 8.84 -26.76 -4.30
CA THR A 155 8.40 -27.09 -2.94
C THR A 155 7.46 -28.30 -2.97
N ASP A 156 7.12 -28.83 -1.79
CA ASP A 156 6.17 -29.96 -1.68
C ASP A 156 4.79 -29.63 -2.27
N GLY A 157 4.42 -28.34 -2.27
CA GLY A 157 3.21 -27.83 -2.93
C GLY A 157 3.33 -27.70 -4.45
N GLY A 158 4.46 -28.04 -5.06
CA GLY A 158 4.70 -27.93 -6.51
C GLY A 158 5.05 -26.52 -6.99
N THR A 159 5.24 -25.56 -6.09
CA THR A 159 5.65 -24.19 -6.45
C THR A 159 7.15 -24.13 -6.76
N ALA A 160 7.58 -23.35 -7.74
CA ALA A 160 8.99 -23.06 -7.99
C ALA A 160 9.71 -22.58 -6.71
N ALA A 161 10.92 -23.08 -6.47
CA ALA A 161 11.75 -22.75 -5.31
C ALA A 161 13.10 -22.15 -5.73
N PRO A 162 13.14 -20.90 -6.25
CA PRO A 162 14.39 -20.24 -6.60
C PRO A 162 15.29 -20.06 -5.37
N VAL A 163 16.58 -20.23 -5.56
CA VAL A 163 17.59 -19.96 -4.53
C VAL A 163 17.82 -18.45 -4.39
N GLY A 164 18.28 -18.02 -3.21
CA GLY A 164 18.33 -16.59 -2.84
C GLY A 164 19.05 -15.70 -3.85
N HIS A 165 20.12 -16.18 -4.50
CA HIS A 165 20.85 -15.36 -5.47
C HIS A 165 20.10 -15.11 -6.78
N GLN A 166 19.17 -15.99 -7.17
CA GLN A 166 18.43 -15.86 -8.42
C GLN A 166 17.51 -14.62 -8.43
N PHE A 167 17.06 -14.16 -7.25
CA PHE A 167 16.23 -12.96 -7.14
C PHE A 167 16.94 -11.66 -7.54
N THR A 168 18.27 -11.65 -7.55
CA THR A 168 19.08 -10.49 -7.97
C THR A 168 19.83 -10.79 -9.26
N LEU A 169 20.57 -11.91 -9.34
CA LEU A 169 21.47 -12.19 -10.45
C LEU A 169 20.74 -12.47 -11.75
N THR A 170 19.61 -13.19 -11.71
CA THR A 170 18.87 -13.53 -12.93
C THR A 170 18.20 -12.32 -13.57
N PRO A 171 17.47 -11.47 -12.82
CA PRO A 171 16.97 -10.21 -13.37
C PRO A 171 18.07 -9.30 -13.90
N ASP A 172 19.24 -9.22 -13.24
CA ASP A 172 20.35 -8.39 -13.70
C ASP A 172 20.95 -8.93 -15.01
N TRP A 173 21.09 -10.25 -15.12
CA TRP A 173 21.51 -10.89 -16.37
C TRP A 173 20.52 -10.64 -17.52
N LEU A 174 19.20 -10.77 -17.28
CA LEU A 174 18.18 -10.43 -18.26
C LEU A 174 18.24 -8.95 -18.66
N ALA A 175 18.49 -8.05 -17.70
CA ALA A 175 18.61 -6.63 -17.96
C ALA A 175 19.82 -6.31 -18.85
N ARG A 176 20.97 -6.98 -18.67
CA ARG A 176 22.14 -6.84 -19.56
C ARG A 176 21.81 -7.26 -20.99
N ARG A 177 21.08 -8.37 -21.17
CA ARG A 177 20.63 -8.80 -22.50
C ARG A 177 19.70 -7.78 -23.18
N VAL A 178 18.82 -7.13 -22.42
CA VAL A 178 17.98 -6.05 -22.94
C VAL A 178 18.83 -4.84 -23.36
N LEU A 179 19.89 -4.52 -22.61
CA LEU A 179 20.84 -3.46 -23.00
C LEU A 179 21.61 -3.80 -24.28
N ASP A 180 21.94 -5.07 -24.51
CA ASP A 180 22.65 -5.54 -25.71
C ASP A 180 21.84 -5.36 -27.01
N LEU A 181 20.51 -5.18 -26.92
CA LEU A 181 19.66 -4.83 -28.08
C LEU A 181 19.95 -3.43 -28.63
N GLY A 182 20.62 -2.58 -27.86
CA GLY A 182 20.82 -1.17 -28.20
C GLY A 182 19.57 -0.30 -27.93
N PRO A 183 19.51 0.91 -28.48
CA PRO A 183 18.44 1.86 -28.19
C PRO A 183 17.06 1.43 -28.73
N TYR A 184 15.99 1.65 -27.96
CA TYR A 184 14.61 1.46 -28.45
C TYR A 184 14.22 2.60 -29.41
N PRO A 185 13.90 2.34 -30.69
CA PRO A 185 13.51 3.38 -31.63
C PRO A 185 12.02 3.78 -31.47
N PHE A 186 11.74 5.08 -31.60
CA PHE A 186 10.37 5.63 -31.70
C PHE A 186 10.35 6.82 -32.67
N GLU A 187 9.16 7.28 -33.07
CA GLU A 187 9.01 8.33 -34.11
C GLU A 187 9.75 9.64 -33.80
N GLY A 188 9.98 9.95 -32.52
CA GLY A 188 10.72 11.12 -32.06
C GLY A 188 12.18 10.90 -31.67
N GLY A 189 12.77 9.72 -31.92
CA GLY A 189 14.17 9.43 -31.61
C GLY A 189 14.42 8.01 -31.13
N SER A 190 15.25 7.86 -30.08
CA SER A 190 15.49 6.56 -29.46
C SER A 190 15.69 6.67 -27.95
N LEU A 191 15.31 5.63 -27.21
CA LEU A 191 15.58 5.52 -25.78
C LEU A 191 16.84 4.70 -25.54
N ARG A 192 17.81 5.30 -24.85
CA ARG A 192 19.04 4.65 -24.40
C ARG A 192 18.90 4.34 -22.93
N PHE A 193 18.90 3.07 -22.59
CA PHE A 193 18.79 2.60 -21.22
C PHE A 193 20.15 2.45 -20.57
N ARG A 194 20.19 2.66 -19.25
CA ARG A 194 21.32 2.32 -18.37
C ARG A 194 20.80 1.55 -17.18
N ALA A 195 21.56 0.56 -16.71
CA ALA A 195 21.20 -0.17 -15.51
C ALA A 195 21.45 0.68 -14.25
N MET A 196 20.60 0.44 -13.26
CA MET A 196 20.73 0.96 -11.90
C MET A 196 21.64 0.05 -11.07
N PRO A 197 22.33 0.58 -10.05
CA PRO A 197 23.01 -0.25 -9.06
C PRO A 197 21.96 -0.90 -8.15
N ARG A 198 22.22 -2.11 -7.65
CA ARG A 198 21.28 -2.87 -6.81
C ARG A 198 21.94 -3.26 -5.48
N GLY A 199 21.24 -2.98 -4.39
CA GLY A 199 21.62 -3.32 -3.02
C GLY A 199 20.86 -4.54 -2.47
N PRO A 200 21.10 -4.90 -1.21
CA PRO A 200 20.47 -6.09 -0.61
C PRO A 200 18.95 -5.96 -0.39
N ARG A 201 18.42 -4.73 -0.37
CA ARG A 201 16.97 -4.46 -0.22
C ARG A 201 16.27 -4.24 -1.57
N ASP A 202 17.05 -4.12 -2.63
CA ASP A 202 16.57 -3.85 -3.97
C ASP A 202 16.03 -5.12 -4.61
N LYS A 203 14.79 -5.08 -5.10
CA LYS A 203 14.16 -6.23 -5.77
C LYS A 203 14.50 -6.25 -7.26
N GLY A 204 15.10 -7.34 -7.74
CA GLY A 204 15.40 -7.54 -9.16
C GLY A 204 16.34 -6.49 -9.76
N ALA A 205 16.16 -6.18 -11.05
CA ALA A 205 16.97 -5.22 -11.80
C ALA A 205 16.13 -4.05 -12.32
N GLU A 206 16.75 -2.89 -12.51
CA GLU A 206 16.10 -1.69 -13.04
C GLU A 206 16.96 -1.06 -14.15
N LEU A 207 16.33 -0.72 -15.27
CA LEU A 207 16.90 0.06 -16.36
C LEU A 207 16.16 1.40 -16.46
N VAL A 208 16.90 2.50 -16.62
CA VAL A 208 16.36 3.86 -16.75
C VAL A 208 16.84 4.47 -18.05
N SER A 209 15.93 5.03 -18.84
CA SER A 209 16.27 5.75 -20.08
C SER A 209 16.98 7.08 -19.76
N GLN A 210 17.55 7.71 -20.78
CA GLN A 210 17.99 9.10 -20.65
C GLN A 210 16.80 10.02 -20.27
N PRO A 211 17.07 11.16 -19.59
CA PRO A 211 16.07 12.19 -19.36
C PRO A 211 15.52 12.76 -20.67
N LEU A 212 14.20 12.91 -20.75
CA LEU A 212 13.44 13.44 -21.87
C LEU A 212 12.75 14.74 -21.46
N PRO A 213 12.85 15.80 -22.27
CA PRO A 213 12.15 17.04 -22.02
C PRO A 213 10.67 16.93 -22.38
N TYR A 214 9.84 17.67 -21.65
CA TYR A 214 8.43 17.87 -21.94
C TYR A 214 8.06 19.32 -21.65
N GLU A 215 7.64 20.03 -22.70
CA GLU A 215 7.15 21.39 -22.64
C GLU A 215 5.61 21.37 -22.72
N PRO A 216 4.89 21.50 -21.59
CA PRO A 216 3.44 21.55 -21.63
C PRO A 216 2.99 22.81 -22.38
N GLY A 217 2.05 22.65 -23.32
CA GLY A 217 1.59 23.73 -24.19
C GLY A 217 1.23 25.01 -23.42
N GLY A 218 1.99 26.08 -23.65
CA GLY A 218 1.80 27.40 -23.02
C GLY A 218 2.65 27.69 -21.77
N SER A 219 3.44 26.73 -21.28
CA SER A 219 4.41 26.93 -20.20
C SER A 219 5.80 27.30 -20.75
N LYS A 220 6.54 28.15 -20.02
CA LYS A 220 7.98 28.36 -20.26
C LYS A 220 8.86 27.33 -19.53
N ASP A 221 8.28 26.58 -18.59
CA ASP A 221 9.02 25.66 -17.73
C ASP A 221 9.01 24.24 -18.33
N THR A 222 10.19 23.68 -18.56
CA THR A 222 10.38 22.30 -19.04
C THR A 222 10.28 21.31 -17.89
N SER A 223 9.42 20.31 -18.04
CA SER A 223 9.35 19.16 -17.14
C SER A 223 10.14 18.00 -17.72
N TRP A 224 10.77 17.19 -16.88
CA TRP A 224 11.67 16.13 -17.33
C TRP A 224 11.22 14.76 -16.82
N PHE A 225 11.36 13.72 -17.66
CA PHE A 225 11.02 12.35 -17.29
C PHE A 225 11.94 11.32 -17.95
N ALA A 226 11.85 10.05 -17.53
CA ALA A 226 12.52 8.91 -18.14
C ALA A 226 11.59 7.69 -18.12
N ILE A 227 11.75 6.80 -19.10
CA ILE A 227 11.10 5.48 -19.11
C ILE A 227 11.93 4.51 -18.28
N VAL A 228 11.26 3.70 -17.48
CA VAL A 228 11.90 2.71 -16.61
C VAL A 228 11.39 1.32 -16.95
N LEU A 229 12.31 0.36 -17.07
CA LEU A 229 12.02 -1.07 -17.07
C LEU A 229 12.50 -1.68 -15.76
N ASN A 230 11.63 -2.37 -15.05
CA ASN A 230 12.01 -3.24 -13.94
C ASN A 230 11.82 -4.70 -14.32
N ILE A 231 12.78 -5.54 -13.97
CA ILE A 231 12.71 -6.99 -14.14
C ILE A 231 12.76 -7.61 -12.75
N THR A 232 11.75 -8.40 -12.39
CA THR A 232 11.66 -9.04 -11.06
C THR A 232 11.33 -10.53 -11.17
N LEU A 233 11.93 -11.34 -10.30
CA LEU A 233 11.67 -12.77 -10.21
C LEU A 233 10.53 -13.03 -9.20
N HIS A 234 9.51 -13.74 -9.66
CA HIS A 234 8.34 -14.13 -8.86
C HIS A 234 8.04 -15.61 -9.03
N THR A 235 7.26 -16.14 -8.08
CA THR A 235 6.74 -17.50 -8.10
C THR A 235 5.21 -17.44 -8.06
N VAL A 236 4.56 -18.53 -8.45
CA VAL A 236 3.10 -18.66 -8.45
C VAL A 236 2.76 -19.97 -7.74
N PRO A 237 1.79 -19.99 -6.81
CA PRO A 237 1.44 -21.22 -6.11
C PRO A 237 1.12 -22.35 -7.08
N PHE A 238 1.65 -23.54 -6.79
CA PHE A 238 1.40 -24.76 -7.55
C PHE A 238 1.97 -24.74 -8.99
N ASP A 239 2.64 -23.66 -9.38
CA ASP A 239 3.35 -23.56 -10.66
C ASP A 239 4.84 -23.82 -10.41
N PRO A 240 5.42 -24.88 -11.00
CA PRO A 240 6.80 -25.23 -10.78
C PRO A 240 7.77 -24.34 -11.57
N LEU A 241 7.27 -23.44 -12.42
CA LEU A 241 8.09 -22.52 -13.20
C LEU A 241 8.16 -21.13 -12.54
N PRO A 242 9.37 -20.56 -12.39
CA PRO A 242 9.51 -19.17 -12.00
C PRO A 242 9.03 -18.22 -13.11
N ARG A 243 8.69 -16.99 -12.74
CA ARG A 243 8.27 -15.93 -13.66
C ARG A 243 9.14 -14.70 -13.53
N TYR A 244 9.56 -14.16 -14.67
CA TYR A 244 10.28 -12.90 -14.74
C TYR A 244 9.32 -11.82 -15.22
N HIS A 245 8.87 -10.97 -14.31
CA HIS A 245 7.94 -9.89 -14.64
C HIS A 245 8.70 -8.65 -15.11
N LEU A 246 8.28 -8.11 -16.24
CA LEU A 246 8.72 -6.84 -16.79
C LEU A 246 7.70 -5.75 -16.39
N HIS A 247 8.18 -4.66 -15.82
CA HIS A 247 7.35 -3.55 -15.37
C HIS A 247 7.84 -2.24 -15.95
N TRP A 248 7.05 -1.68 -16.85
CA TRP A 248 7.28 -0.40 -17.48
C TRP A 248 6.63 0.73 -16.69
N SER A 249 7.40 1.78 -16.40
CA SER A 249 6.90 2.94 -15.66
C SER A 249 7.63 4.23 -16.08
N ILE A 250 7.30 5.33 -15.39
CA ILE A 250 7.88 6.65 -15.63
C ILE A 250 8.58 7.11 -14.36
N ARG A 251 9.82 7.53 -14.50
CA ARG A 251 10.56 8.28 -13.48
C ARG A 251 10.51 9.77 -13.83
N ARG A 252 10.18 10.61 -12.87
CA ARG A 252 10.12 12.07 -13.03
C ARG A 252 11.34 12.71 -12.36
N TRP A 253 11.82 13.81 -12.91
CA TRP A 253 12.97 14.54 -12.37
C TRP A 253 12.52 15.85 -11.74
N ALA A 254 13.09 16.17 -10.57
CA ALA A 254 12.76 17.37 -9.83
C ALA A 254 13.66 18.53 -10.29
N THR A 255 13.15 19.36 -11.20
CA THR A 255 13.88 20.54 -11.72
C THR A 255 13.27 21.88 -11.28
N ARG A 256 12.07 21.86 -10.69
CA ARG A 256 11.33 23.08 -10.37
C ARG A 256 11.76 23.71 -9.05
N VAL A 257 12.46 24.84 -9.13
CA VAL A 257 12.84 25.64 -7.95
C VAL A 257 11.72 26.56 -7.49
N SER A 258 11.62 26.79 -6.18
CA SER A 258 10.67 27.75 -5.60
C SER A 258 11.10 29.17 -5.94
N ARG A 259 10.16 30.01 -6.40
CA ARG A 259 10.43 31.44 -6.66
C ARG A 259 10.81 32.22 -5.41
N ALA A 260 10.37 31.78 -4.23
CA ALA A 260 10.63 32.47 -2.97
C ALA A 260 12.03 32.17 -2.42
N SER A 261 12.47 30.91 -2.51
CA SER A 261 13.76 30.48 -1.95
C SER A 261 14.86 30.31 -3.00
N GLY A 262 14.53 30.36 -4.30
CA GLY A 262 15.47 30.05 -5.39
C GLY A 262 15.96 28.60 -5.37
N ARG A 263 15.31 27.71 -4.60
CA ARG A 263 15.78 26.34 -4.32
C ARG A 263 14.68 25.32 -4.52
N LEU A 264 15.07 24.10 -4.88
CA LEU A 264 14.19 22.93 -4.87
C LEU A 264 13.73 22.61 -3.43
N HIS A 265 12.46 22.25 -3.27
CA HIS A 265 11.93 21.82 -1.97
C HIS A 265 12.26 20.34 -1.72
N LEU A 266 13.00 20.07 -0.63
CA LEU A 266 13.19 18.72 -0.12
C LEU A 266 12.24 18.45 1.07
N PRO A 267 11.51 17.32 1.07
CA PRO A 267 10.70 16.91 2.20
C PRO A 267 11.57 16.56 3.42
N TYR A 268 11.29 17.20 4.56
CA TYR A 268 11.99 16.94 5.82
C TYR A 268 11.70 15.53 6.35
N GLY A 269 12.71 14.89 6.96
CA GLY A 269 12.57 13.56 7.57
C GLY A 269 12.57 12.40 6.58
N SER A 270 12.80 12.67 5.29
CA SER A 270 12.92 11.64 4.25
C SER A 270 14.18 11.85 3.42
N ARG A 271 14.72 10.76 2.90
CA ARG A 271 15.89 10.79 2.02
C ARG A 271 15.45 10.90 0.57
N THR A 272 16.01 11.84 -0.17
CA THR A 272 15.72 12.09 -1.57
C THR A 272 16.81 11.48 -2.44
N THR A 273 16.41 10.63 -3.39
CA THR A 273 17.35 9.94 -4.28
C THR A 273 17.86 10.83 -5.39
N VAL A 274 19.17 10.80 -5.61
CA VAL A 274 19.87 11.45 -6.72
C VAL A 274 20.54 10.38 -7.55
N LEU A 275 20.27 10.39 -8.86
CA LEU A 275 20.98 9.53 -9.80
C LEU A 275 22.17 10.29 -10.36
N LEU A 276 23.32 9.64 -10.36
CA LEU A 276 24.59 10.19 -10.81
C LEU A 276 25.08 9.38 -12.00
N ARG A 277 25.70 10.04 -12.97
CA ARG A 277 26.35 9.36 -14.11
C ARG A 277 27.86 9.57 -14.01
N PRO A 278 28.62 8.52 -13.66
CA PRO A 278 30.08 8.56 -13.72
C PRO A 278 30.55 8.91 -15.14
N ARG A 279 31.49 9.84 -15.26
CA ARG A 279 32.15 10.19 -16.54
C ARG A 279 33.61 9.75 -16.57
N VAL A 280 34.19 9.53 -15.40
CA VAL A 280 35.53 9.02 -15.17
C VAL A 280 35.46 7.94 -14.08
N PRO A 281 36.45 7.04 -14.02
CA PRO A 281 36.68 6.20 -12.84
C PRO A 281 36.66 7.04 -11.56
N VAL A 282 35.64 6.85 -10.71
CA VAL A 282 35.52 7.66 -9.49
C VAL A 282 36.49 7.18 -8.41
N LEU A 283 36.71 5.86 -8.35
CA LEU A 283 37.68 5.23 -7.46
C LEU A 283 38.95 4.83 -8.23
N PRO A 284 40.14 4.99 -7.64
CA PRO A 284 41.39 4.52 -8.25
C PRO A 284 41.33 3.02 -8.57
N GLY A 285 41.69 2.64 -9.79
CA GLY A 285 41.72 1.23 -10.24
C GLY A 285 40.36 0.61 -10.57
N VAL A 286 39.23 1.24 -10.18
CA VAL A 286 37.90 0.75 -10.55
C VAL A 286 37.57 1.16 -11.99
N PRO A 287 37.07 0.25 -12.86
CA PRO A 287 36.68 0.60 -14.22
C PRO A 287 35.56 1.64 -14.30
N LEU A 288 35.52 2.40 -15.40
CA LEU A 288 34.40 3.31 -15.68
C LEU A 288 33.12 2.51 -15.87
N SER A 289 32.10 2.82 -15.08
CA SER A 289 30.79 2.18 -15.18
C SER A 289 29.87 2.88 -16.18
N GLU A 290 29.13 2.10 -16.96
CA GLU A 290 28.01 2.58 -17.75
C GLU A 290 26.68 2.60 -16.96
N ARG A 291 26.65 2.06 -15.74
CA ARG A 291 25.49 2.16 -14.84
C ARG A 291 25.32 3.56 -14.29
N PHE A 292 24.10 3.88 -13.86
CA PHE A 292 23.91 4.99 -12.93
C PHE A 292 24.51 4.64 -11.56
N ALA A 293 24.94 5.65 -10.84
CA ALA A 293 25.27 5.60 -9.43
C ALA A 293 24.15 6.24 -8.61
N VAL A 294 24.01 5.83 -7.34
CA VAL A 294 22.94 6.34 -6.45
C VAL A 294 23.55 7.04 -5.25
N ALA A 295 23.05 8.25 -4.98
CA ALA A 295 23.29 8.98 -3.74
C ALA A 295 21.97 9.49 -3.15
N GLN A 296 21.99 9.91 -1.88
CA GLN A 296 20.79 10.35 -1.17
C GLN A 296 21.03 11.71 -0.51
N LEU A 297 20.13 12.66 -0.74
CA LEU A 297 20.06 13.95 -0.05
C LEU A 297 19.12 13.85 1.15
N GLU A 298 19.42 14.56 2.22
CA GLU A 298 18.52 14.73 3.35
C GLU A 298 18.44 16.19 3.77
N ARG A 299 17.22 16.61 4.06
CA ARG A 299 16.98 17.85 4.80
C ARG A 299 16.94 17.52 6.28
N TYR A 300 17.81 18.15 7.06
CA TYR A 300 17.89 17.95 8.50
C TYR A 300 17.75 19.28 9.24
N ARG A 301 17.40 19.20 10.51
CA ARG A 301 17.39 20.35 11.41
C ARG A 301 18.68 20.33 12.21
N ASP A 302 19.45 21.38 12.06
CA ASP A 302 20.67 21.60 12.82
C ASP A 302 20.32 21.87 14.29
N ARG A 303 20.94 21.12 15.21
CA ARG A 303 20.59 21.17 16.64
C ARG A 303 21.14 22.42 17.33
N GLU A 304 22.28 22.93 16.87
CA GLU A 304 22.95 24.08 17.48
C GLU A 304 22.31 25.39 17.04
N THR A 305 22.06 25.53 15.74
CA THR A 305 21.47 26.74 15.16
C THR A 305 19.94 26.71 15.14
N GLY A 306 19.34 25.52 15.30
CA GLY A 306 17.90 25.32 15.18
C GLY A 306 17.35 25.47 13.76
N THR A 307 18.20 25.73 12.76
CA THR A 307 17.85 26.01 11.37
C THR A 307 17.77 24.74 10.52
N PHE A 308 17.08 24.81 9.38
CA PHE A 308 17.06 23.71 8.41
C PHE A 308 18.23 23.83 7.44
N SER A 309 18.95 22.73 7.25
CA SER A 309 20.04 22.61 6.29
C SER A 309 19.86 21.36 5.42
N ASP A 310 20.51 21.33 4.27
CA ASP A 310 20.46 20.24 3.29
C ASP A 310 21.87 19.63 3.17
N ARG A 311 21.98 18.31 3.24
CA ARG A 311 23.28 17.61 3.07
C ARG A 311 23.10 16.28 2.35
N TRP A 312 24.22 15.70 1.91
CA TRP A 312 24.24 14.28 1.56
C TRP A 312 24.01 13.43 2.81
N SER A 313 23.13 12.43 2.73
CA SER A 313 22.80 11.57 3.86
C SER A 313 24.04 10.85 4.37
N HIS A 314 24.19 10.77 5.70
CA HIS A 314 25.38 10.23 6.37
C HIS A 314 26.70 10.96 6.05
N GLY A 315 26.64 12.22 5.60
CA GLY A 315 27.81 12.95 5.08
C GLY A 315 28.15 12.58 3.63
N GLY A 316 27.28 11.80 2.99
CA GLY A 316 27.42 11.28 1.64
C GLY A 316 28.26 10.01 1.57
N PRO A 317 28.17 9.29 0.44
CA PRO A 317 29.05 8.17 0.15
C PRO A 317 30.55 8.49 0.38
N ALA A 318 30.96 9.74 0.10
CA ALA A 318 32.34 10.22 0.21
C ALA A 318 32.89 10.19 1.64
N ARG A 319 32.05 10.28 2.67
CA ARG A 319 32.51 10.26 4.07
C ARG A 319 33.27 8.96 4.40
N LEU A 320 32.81 7.83 3.84
CA LEU A 320 33.47 6.53 3.97
C LEU A 320 34.75 6.39 3.14
N LEU A 321 35.07 7.39 2.32
CA LEU A 321 36.26 7.45 1.48
C LEU A 321 37.28 8.49 1.96
N GLY A 322 37.22 8.91 3.23
CA GLY A 322 38.09 9.94 3.78
C GLY A 322 39.59 9.59 3.68
N GLY A 323 40.28 10.08 2.65
CA GLY A 323 41.68 9.75 2.35
C GLY A 323 41.88 9.04 1.01
N VAL A 324 40.81 8.68 0.30
CA VAL A 324 40.86 8.21 -1.10
C VAL A 324 40.74 9.43 -2.02
N VAL A 325 41.68 9.58 -2.95
CA VAL A 325 41.59 10.59 -4.01
C VAL A 325 40.53 10.15 -5.01
N LEU A 326 39.42 10.88 -5.08
CA LEU A 326 38.34 10.61 -6.03
C LEU A 326 38.69 11.19 -7.40
N GLY A 327 38.37 10.46 -8.47
CA GLY A 327 38.53 10.94 -9.83
C GLY A 327 37.53 12.05 -10.21
N ASP A 328 36.36 12.06 -9.56
CA ASP A 328 35.37 13.15 -9.66
C ASP A 328 34.63 13.29 -8.32
N GLU A 329 34.46 14.51 -7.85
CA GLU A 329 33.71 14.80 -6.63
C GLU A 329 32.20 14.80 -6.88
N LEU A 330 31.43 14.52 -5.83
CA LEU A 330 29.98 14.65 -5.90
C LEU A 330 29.58 16.12 -6.17
N PRO A 331 28.47 16.35 -6.90
CA PRO A 331 27.94 17.70 -7.07
C PRO A 331 27.72 18.40 -5.72
N GLY A 332 28.04 19.69 -5.66
CA GLY A 332 27.73 20.52 -4.50
C GLY A 332 26.22 20.55 -4.27
N VAL A 333 25.77 20.26 -3.04
CA VAL A 333 24.35 20.17 -2.69
C VAL A 333 23.61 21.46 -3.04
N ASP A 334 24.21 22.61 -2.75
CA ASP A 334 23.61 23.91 -3.05
C ASP A 334 23.47 24.18 -4.54
N ASP A 335 24.45 23.83 -5.37
CA ASP A 335 24.36 24.00 -6.82
C ASP A 335 23.30 23.08 -7.42
N LEU A 336 23.21 21.84 -6.92
CA LEU A 336 22.20 20.88 -7.35
C LEU A 336 20.77 21.33 -6.98
N LEU A 337 20.57 21.99 -5.84
CA LEU A 337 19.25 22.46 -5.40
C LEU A 337 18.85 23.81 -5.99
N THR A 338 19.81 24.65 -6.39
CA THR A 338 19.55 25.96 -7.02
C THR A 338 19.43 25.86 -8.54
N SER A 339 20.19 24.97 -9.18
CA SER A 339 20.23 24.79 -10.63
C SER A 339 20.09 23.31 -11.06
N PRO A 340 19.07 22.57 -10.61
CA PRO A 340 18.95 21.12 -10.88
C PRO A 340 18.90 20.77 -12.37
N GLU A 341 18.29 21.61 -13.20
CA GLU A 341 18.14 21.36 -14.64
C GLU A 341 19.49 21.39 -15.40
N LYS A 342 20.44 22.21 -14.96
CA LYS A 342 21.80 22.28 -15.53
C LYS A 342 22.49 20.92 -15.42
N TRP A 343 22.36 20.24 -14.28
CA TRP A 343 22.97 18.94 -14.02
C TRP A 343 22.31 17.79 -14.79
N LEU A 344 21.02 17.94 -15.10
CA LEU A 344 20.26 16.97 -15.88
C LEU A 344 20.56 17.08 -17.38
N THR A 345 20.75 18.30 -17.88
CA THR A 345 21.01 18.60 -19.30
C THR A 345 22.48 18.47 -19.70
N ASP A 346 23.42 18.69 -18.77
CA ASP A 346 24.84 18.38 -18.96
C ASP A 346 25.05 16.86 -18.95
N GLY A 347 24.68 16.20 -20.05
CA GLY A 347 24.86 14.77 -20.28
C GLY A 347 24.27 13.87 -19.19
N ALA A 348 23.27 14.36 -18.44
CA ALA A 348 22.68 13.73 -17.26
C ALA A 348 23.71 13.38 -16.17
N ARG A 349 24.64 14.28 -15.85
CA ARG A 349 25.64 14.07 -14.79
C ARG A 349 24.99 13.81 -13.43
N ALA A 350 23.93 14.54 -13.10
CA ALA A 350 23.13 14.29 -11.90
C ALA A 350 21.66 14.65 -12.11
N GLY A 351 20.75 13.90 -11.48
CA GLY A 351 19.32 14.17 -11.51
C GLY A 351 18.63 13.83 -10.20
N ILE A 352 17.87 14.78 -9.64
CA ILE A 352 17.08 14.56 -8.43
C ILE A 352 15.78 13.86 -8.81
N VAL A 353 15.49 12.71 -8.19
CA VAL A 353 14.25 11.96 -8.43
C VAL A 353 13.09 12.68 -7.75
N TYR A 354 12.04 12.98 -8.51
CA TYR A 354 10.85 13.64 -7.99
C TYR A 354 10.03 12.72 -7.09
N ARG A 355 9.56 13.27 -5.96
CA ARG A 355 8.54 12.68 -5.08
C ARG A 355 7.32 13.60 -5.00
N THR A 356 6.13 13.04 -4.73
CA THR A 356 4.88 13.82 -4.63
C THR A 356 4.93 14.89 -3.54
N ALA A 357 5.66 14.64 -2.45
CA ALA A 357 5.91 15.61 -1.39
C ALA A 357 6.68 16.88 -1.85
N MET A 358 7.28 16.87 -3.04
CA MET A 358 7.98 18.03 -3.62
C MET A 358 7.06 19.00 -4.37
N GLY A 359 5.76 18.72 -4.48
CA GLY A 359 4.78 19.56 -5.16
C GLY A 359 4.21 18.92 -6.42
N ARG A 360 3.74 19.71 -7.39
CA ARG A 360 3.12 19.20 -8.64
C ARG A 360 4.15 19.04 -9.77
N HIS A 361 3.95 18.03 -10.60
CA HIS A 361 4.73 17.75 -11.82
C HIS A 361 3.80 17.67 -13.05
N GLU A 362 4.22 18.17 -14.22
CA GLU A 362 3.34 18.25 -15.40
C GLU A 362 3.28 16.96 -16.23
N VAL A 363 4.28 16.07 -16.09
CA VAL A 363 4.25 14.73 -16.72
C VAL A 363 3.30 13.80 -15.95
N GLY A 364 2.29 13.22 -16.61
CA GLY A 364 1.36 12.27 -16.02
C GLY A 364 2.01 10.92 -15.67
N ALA A 365 1.48 10.20 -14.68
CA ALA A 365 2.06 8.93 -14.21
C ALA A 365 1.67 7.76 -15.14
N GLY A 366 2.42 6.65 -15.09
CA GLY A 366 2.09 5.41 -15.79
C GLY A 366 2.20 5.45 -17.32
N LEU A 367 2.05 4.30 -17.97
CA LEU A 367 2.07 4.12 -19.43
C LEU A 367 0.76 3.45 -19.88
N MET A 368 0.36 3.66 -21.14
CA MET A 368 -0.84 3.03 -21.70
C MET A 368 -0.59 1.59 -22.15
N PRO A 369 -1.63 0.73 -22.20
CA PRO A 369 -1.49 -0.67 -22.63
C PRO A 369 -0.79 -0.86 -23.98
N ASP A 370 -1.12 -0.03 -24.98
CA ASP A 370 -0.50 -0.13 -26.31
C ASP A 370 1.00 0.19 -26.26
N GLN A 371 1.37 1.27 -25.58
CA GLN A 371 2.77 1.65 -25.38
C GLN A 371 3.56 0.60 -24.58
N VAL A 372 2.94 0.04 -23.52
CA VAL A 372 3.50 -1.09 -22.75
C VAL A 372 3.73 -2.30 -23.65
N SER A 373 2.79 -2.62 -24.55
CA SER A 373 2.92 -3.74 -25.47
C SER A 373 4.12 -3.56 -26.43
N ARG A 374 4.27 -2.38 -27.03
CA ARG A 374 5.38 -2.07 -27.96
C ARG A 374 6.76 -2.11 -27.28
N LEU A 375 6.87 -1.56 -26.07
CA LEU A 375 8.10 -1.62 -25.28
C LEU A 375 8.44 -3.06 -24.89
N THR A 376 7.43 -3.87 -24.55
CA THR A 376 7.61 -5.28 -24.20
C THR A 376 8.03 -6.10 -25.42
N GLU A 377 7.40 -5.90 -26.58
CA GLU A 377 7.79 -6.55 -27.85
C GLU A 377 9.24 -6.25 -28.25
N TRP A 378 9.73 -5.04 -27.97
CA TRP A 378 11.15 -4.73 -28.14
C TRP A 378 12.03 -5.54 -27.17
N ALA A 379 11.70 -5.53 -25.87
CA ALA A 379 12.48 -6.28 -24.87
C ALA A 379 12.43 -7.79 -25.10
N GLU A 380 11.34 -8.33 -25.67
CA GLU A 380 11.18 -9.76 -26.01
C GLU A 380 12.26 -10.26 -26.99
N GLN A 381 12.88 -9.37 -27.77
CA GLN A 381 14.00 -9.72 -28.67
C GLN A 381 15.27 -10.13 -27.89
N ALA A 382 15.38 -9.76 -26.61
CA ALA A 382 16.50 -10.13 -25.75
C ALA A 382 16.33 -11.52 -25.11
N VAL A 383 15.15 -12.13 -25.23
CA VAL A 383 14.81 -13.39 -24.56
C VAL A 383 15.78 -14.48 -25.03
N PRO A 384 16.53 -15.11 -24.09
CA PRO A 384 17.49 -16.14 -24.42
C PRO A 384 16.80 -17.46 -24.77
N GLY A 385 17.50 -18.35 -25.50
CA GLY A 385 17.00 -19.70 -25.76
C GLY A 385 16.73 -20.46 -24.44
N GLY A 386 15.61 -21.17 -24.38
CA GLY A 386 15.14 -21.87 -23.16
C GLY A 386 14.21 -21.02 -22.27
N ILE A 387 14.03 -19.75 -22.57
CA ILE A 387 13.02 -18.86 -21.97
C ILE A 387 12.13 -18.35 -23.11
N HIS A 388 10.85 -18.11 -22.83
CA HIS A 388 9.92 -17.52 -23.79
C HIS A 388 9.03 -16.47 -23.12
N ALA A 389 8.45 -15.59 -23.95
CA ALA A 389 7.40 -14.68 -23.51
C ALA A 389 6.11 -15.44 -23.20
N ALA A 390 5.43 -15.07 -22.12
CA ALA A 390 4.20 -15.71 -21.69
C ALA A 390 3.15 -15.76 -22.82
N GLN A 391 2.58 -16.94 -23.03
CA GLN A 391 1.53 -17.09 -24.04
C GLN A 391 0.25 -16.33 -23.61
N PRO A 392 -0.57 -15.87 -24.58
CA PRO A 392 -1.79 -15.14 -24.27
C PRO A 392 -2.77 -15.98 -23.42
N HIS A 393 -3.33 -15.37 -22.38
CA HIS A 393 -4.41 -15.96 -21.60
C HIS A 393 -5.72 -15.91 -22.40
N SER A 394 -6.57 -16.92 -22.21
CA SER A 394 -7.89 -16.99 -22.84
C SER A 394 -8.98 -16.54 -21.87
N ARG A 395 -10.08 -16.00 -22.39
CA ARG A 395 -11.22 -15.59 -21.57
C ARG A 395 -11.98 -16.82 -21.06
N SER A 396 -12.34 -16.84 -19.76
CA SER A 396 -13.26 -17.85 -19.22
C SER A 396 -14.64 -17.75 -19.88
N VAL A 397 -15.26 -18.90 -20.13
CA VAL A 397 -16.63 -19.01 -20.66
C VAL A 397 -17.68 -19.21 -19.57
N LEU A 398 -17.26 -19.60 -18.35
CA LEU A 398 -18.17 -19.82 -17.21
C LEU A 398 -18.66 -18.50 -16.61
N SER A 399 -17.78 -17.50 -16.53
CA SER A 399 -18.14 -16.21 -15.94
C SER A 399 -18.61 -15.21 -16.99
N ARG A 400 -19.75 -14.56 -16.73
CA ARG A 400 -20.05 -13.27 -17.36
C ARG A 400 -19.07 -12.22 -16.83
N ASN A 401 -18.88 -11.14 -17.58
CA ASN A 401 -18.08 -10.02 -17.10
C ASN A 401 -18.72 -9.24 -15.95
N ARG A 402 -20.02 -9.44 -15.67
CA ARG A 402 -20.80 -8.69 -14.67
C ARG A 402 -21.80 -9.64 -14.00
N PRO A 403 -22.18 -9.39 -12.74
CA PRO A 403 -23.20 -10.19 -12.05
C PRO A 403 -24.57 -10.05 -12.72
N VAL A 404 -25.49 -10.97 -12.40
CA VAL A 404 -26.82 -11.05 -13.01
C VAL A 404 -27.63 -9.78 -12.77
N ASN A 405 -27.55 -9.23 -11.56
CA ASN A 405 -28.20 -8.00 -11.14
C ASN A 405 -27.37 -6.73 -11.40
N ALA A 406 -26.31 -6.82 -12.22
CA ALA A 406 -25.53 -5.64 -12.59
C ALA A 406 -26.38 -4.63 -13.37
N PRO A 407 -26.15 -3.33 -13.18
CA PRO A 407 -26.90 -2.36 -13.93
C PRO A 407 -26.58 -2.41 -15.43
N PRO A 408 -27.59 -2.24 -16.30
CA PRO A 408 -27.40 -2.19 -17.75
C PRO A 408 -26.44 -1.06 -18.15
N THR A 409 -25.56 -1.35 -19.13
CA THR A 409 -24.52 -0.39 -19.56
C THR A 409 -25.08 0.78 -20.36
N ASN A 410 -26.14 0.54 -21.13
CA ASN A 410 -26.85 1.55 -21.91
C ASN A 410 -28.34 1.43 -21.61
N VAL A 411 -28.89 2.37 -20.86
CA VAL A 411 -30.34 2.47 -20.61
C VAL A 411 -30.90 3.47 -21.60
N LYS A 412 -31.98 3.11 -22.30
CA LYS A 412 -32.68 4.05 -23.17
C LYS A 412 -33.23 5.21 -22.32
N PRO A 413 -33.30 6.44 -22.85
CA PRO A 413 -33.84 7.58 -22.08
C PRO A 413 -35.20 7.30 -21.45
N GLU A 414 -36.07 6.58 -22.17
CA GLU A 414 -37.43 6.19 -21.75
C GLU A 414 -37.45 5.22 -20.56
N GLU A 415 -36.41 4.38 -20.41
CA GLU A 415 -36.31 3.34 -19.37
C GLU A 415 -35.49 3.82 -18.14
N LYS A 416 -34.86 4.99 -18.23
CA LYS A 416 -33.94 5.50 -17.20
C LYS A 416 -34.60 5.68 -15.85
N ALA A 417 -35.83 6.23 -15.84
CA ALA A 417 -36.59 6.44 -14.61
C ALA A 417 -36.92 5.10 -13.93
N ALA A 418 -37.36 4.10 -14.70
CA ALA A 418 -37.68 2.78 -14.17
C ALA A 418 -36.44 2.06 -13.60
N ASP A 419 -35.29 2.15 -14.29
CA ASP A 419 -34.02 1.58 -13.81
C ASP A 419 -33.55 2.26 -12.52
N GLU A 420 -33.70 3.58 -12.40
CA GLU A 420 -33.39 4.34 -11.19
C GLU A 420 -34.33 3.99 -10.02
N THR A 421 -35.63 3.83 -10.28
CA THR A 421 -36.60 3.33 -9.29
C THR A 421 -36.24 1.92 -8.81
N ARG A 422 -35.83 1.02 -9.71
CA ARG A 422 -35.38 -0.33 -9.33
C ARG A 422 -34.15 -0.28 -8.43
N ARG A 423 -33.12 0.48 -8.81
CA ARG A 423 -31.86 0.59 -8.04
C ARG A 423 -32.07 1.20 -6.66
N THR A 424 -32.92 2.23 -6.56
CA THR A 424 -33.24 2.83 -5.26
C THR A 424 -34.01 1.86 -4.38
N ALA A 425 -34.95 1.08 -4.92
CA ALA A 425 -35.64 0.01 -4.19
C ALA A 425 -34.68 -1.09 -3.70
N GLU A 426 -33.73 -1.54 -4.53
CA GLU A 426 -32.69 -2.50 -4.13
C GLU A 426 -31.86 -1.99 -2.95
N ARG A 427 -31.42 -0.71 -2.99
CA ARG A 427 -30.70 -0.09 -1.86
C ARG A 427 -31.55 -0.01 -0.59
N ARG A 428 -32.84 0.35 -0.72
CA ARG A 428 -33.78 0.40 0.40
C ARG A 428 -33.98 -0.96 1.05
N ARG A 429 -34.12 -2.04 0.26
CA ARG A 429 -34.22 -3.42 0.78
C ARG A 429 -32.94 -3.86 1.48
N ALA A 430 -31.78 -3.55 0.90
CA ALA A 430 -30.49 -3.83 1.53
C ALA A 430 -30.34 -3.08 2.88
N ALA A 431 -30.77 -1.81 2.95
CA ALA A 431 -30.78 -1.04 4.17
C ALA A 431 -31.75 -1.60 5.23
N ALA A 432 -32.96 -1.99 4.83
CA ALA A 432 -33.93 -2.62 5.72
C ALA A 432 -33.40 -3.92 6.32
N LEU A 433 -32.79 -4.79 5.50
CA LEU A 433 -32.15 -6.03 5.96
C LEU A 433 -31.02 -5.73 6.96
N ALA A 434 -30.12 -4.82 6.61
CA ALA A 434 -29.01 -4.44 7.49
C ALA A 434 -29.52 -3.95 8.86
N VAL A 435 -30.51 -3.04 8.86
CA VAL A 435 -31.13 -2.51 10.10
C VAL A 435 -31.77 -3.62 10.92
N SER A 436 -32.52 -4.53 10.29
CA SER A 436 -33.18 -5.64 10.99
C SER A 436 -32.18 -6.57 11.69
N ALA A 437 -30.95 -6.69 11.16
CA ALA A 437 -29.91 -7.56 11.70
C ALA A 437 -29.36 -7.08 13.06
N TYR A 438 -29.47 -5.79 13.38
CA TYR A 438 -29.00 -5.23 14.66
C TYR A 438 -30.08 -4.55 15.51
N ASN A 439 -31.28 -4.26 14.97
CA ASN A 439 -32.44 -3.80 15.74
C ASN A 439 -33.36 -4.93 16.22
N GLY A 440 -33.19 -6.14 15.69
CA GLY A 440 -34.16 -7.22 15.84
C GLY A 440 -35.41 -7.02 14.96
N PRO A 441 -36.31 -8.02 14.89
CA PRO A 441 -37.53 -7.94 14.09
C PRO A 441 -38.50 -6.90 14.69
N CYS A 442 -38.97 -5.97 13.87
CA CYS A 442 -40.00 -5.01 14.28
C CYS A 442 -41.35 -5.72 14.42
N LYS A 443 -42.07 -5.51 15.53
CA LYS A 443 -43.40 -6.10 15.75
C LYS A 443 -44.50 -5.46 14.89
N ASP A 444 -44.30 -4.20 14.47
CA ASP A 444 -45.24 -3.38 13.70
C ASP A 444 -44.56 -2.75 12.46
N ASP A 445 -44.21 -3.62 11.51
CA ASP A 445 -44.29 -3.40 10.05
C ASP A 445 -43.41 -2.38 9.30
N ARG A 446 -42.19 -2.05 9.78
CA ARG A 446 -41.04 -1.57 8.95
C ARG A 446 -39.78 -1.33 9.78
N SER A 447 -38.60 -1.61 9.21
CA SER A 447 -37.32 -1.23 9.83
C SER A 447 -37.10 0.29 9.78
N VAL A 448 -36.61 0.88 10.87
CA VAL A 448 -36.30 2.32 10.96
C VAL A 448 -34.80 2.55 10.79
N LEU A 449 -34.41 3.23 9.70
CA LEU A 449 -33.05 3.70 9.45
C LEU A 449 -32.85 5.07 10.12
N GLU A 450 -32.14 5.07 11.25
CA GLU A 450 -31.80 6.30 11.97
C GLU A 450 -30.48 6.90 11.48
N LEU A 451 -30.53 8.16 11.06
CA LEU A 451 -29.42 8.93 10.52
C LEU A 451 -29.27 10.25 11.30
N GLN A 452 -28.03 10.70 11.48
CA GLN A 452 -27.71 12.00 12.06
C GLN A 452 -26.99 12.86 11.02
N LEU A 453 -27.43 14.10 10.85
CA LEU A 453 -26.74 15.12 10.07
C LEU A 453 -26.26 16.22 11.01
N VAL A 454 -24.95 16.21 11.26
CA VAL A 454 -24.26 17.21 12.07
C VAL A 454 -23.66 18.24 11.12
N TRP A 455 -24.31 19.39 11.00
CA TRP A 455 -24.01 20.38 9.96
C TRP A 455 -23.52 21.71 10.55
N GLN A 456 -22.65 22.38 9.80
CA GLN A 456 -22.13 23.72 10.10
C GLN A 456 -22.69 24.78 9.15
N THR A 457 -22.86 24.44 7.86
CA THR A 457 -23.36 25.35 6.82
C THR A 457 -24.73 24.92 6.30
N ALA A 458 -25.63 25.89 6.08
CA ALA A 458 -26.98 25.61 5.55
C ALA A 458 -26.94 25.03 4.12
N GLU A 459 -26.01 25.51 3.29
CA GLU A 459 -25.81 25.04 1.92
C GLU A 459 -25.46 23.54 1.88
N LEU A 460 -24.51 23.10 2.73
CA LEU A 460 -24.16 21.69 2.77
C LEU A 460 -25.29 20.85 3.38
N ARG A 461 -26.01 21.37 4.39
CA ARG A 461 -27.18 20.70 4.96
C ARG A 461 -28.21 20.36 3.88
N GLU A 462 -28.64 21.35 3.10
CA GLU A 462 -29.60 21.17 2.01
C GLU A 462 -29.10 20.22 0.93
N THR A 463 -27.85 20.41 0.50
CA THR A 463 -27.19 19.53 -0.47
C THR A 463 -27.15 18.07 0.01
N THR A 464 -26.92 17.87 1.30
CA THR A 464 -26.81 16.55 1.92
C THR A 464 -28.18 15.88 2.08
N ILE A 465 -29.22 16.63 2.43
CA ILE A 465 -30.61 16.13 2.46
C ILE A 465 -31.04 15.73 1.04
N SER A 466 -30.80 16.59 0.05
CA SER A 466 -31.13 16.31 -1.36
C SER A 466 -30.43 15.04 -1.87
N ALA A 467 -29.13 14.90 -1.58
CA ALA A 467 -28.36 13.73 -1.98
C ALA A 467 -28.88 12.43 -1.33
N LEU A 468 -29.38 12.46 -0.09
CA LEU A 468 -30.00 11.31 0.57
C LEU A 468 -31.30 10.90 -0.11
N VAL A 469 -32.16 11.89 -0.40
CA VAL A 469 -33.44 11.69 -1.09
C VAL A 469 -33.22 11.05 -2.45
N GLU A 470 -32.24 11.53 -3.23
CA GLU A 470 -31.88 10.97 -4.53
C GLU A 470 -31.29 9.56 -4.41
N LEU A 471 -30.40 9.33 -3.44
CA LEU A 471 -29.70 8.05 -3.29
C LEU A 471 -30.67 6.89 -2.97
N LEU A 472 -31.65 7.16 -2.10
CA LEU A 472 -32.64 6.18 -1.63
C LEU A 472 -33.99 6.27 -2.36
N GLY A 473 -34.19 7.24 -3.27
CA GLY A 473 -35.45 7.44 -3.99
C GLY A 473 -36.63 7.71 -3.05
N LEU A 474 -36.45 8.62 -2.08
CA LEU A 474 -37.46 8.96 -1.08
C LEU A 474 -38.55 9.89 -1.67
N PRO A 475 -39.80 9.82 -1.19
CA PRO A 475 -40.87 10.72 -1.65
C PRO A 475 -40.56 12.19 -1.34
N GLY A 476 -41.02 13.12 -2.18
CA GLY A 476 -40.70 14.56 -2.12
C GLY A 476 -41.16 15.26 -0.82
N ALA A 477 -40.32 16.20 -0.37
CA ALA A 477 -40.36 17.06 0.83
C ALA A 477 -40.91 16.41 2.12
N ALA A 478 -39.99 15.96 2.99
CA ALA A 478 -40.27 15.87 4.42
C ALA A 478 -40.75 17.26 4.91
N CYS A 479 -41.70 17.30 5.86
CA CYS A 479 -42.37 18.52 6.36
C CYS A 479 -41.55 19.81 6.18
N GLU A 480 -42.12 20.83 5.51
CA GLU A 480 -41.53 22.17 5.42
C GLU A 480 -41.13 22.64 6.82
N THR A 481 -39.83 22.68 7.08
CA THR A 481 -39.29 23.08 8.37
C THR A 481 -38.68 24.47 8.24
N ASP A 482 -38.98 25.36 9.19
CA ASP A 482 -38.44 26.71 9.20
C ASP A 482 -36.91 26.69 9.38
N GLU A 483 -36.20 27.58 8.68
CA GLU A 483 -34.76 27.77 8.81
C GLU A 483 -34.36 28.15 10.25
N ALA A 484 -35.23 28.86 10.97
CA ALA A 484 -35.02 29.16 12.38
C ALA A 484 -34.98 27.87 13.22
N ALA A 485 -35.88 26.91 12.96
CA ALA A 485 -35.90 25.63 13.66
C ALA A 485 -34.61 24.84 13.44
N HIS A 486 -34.06 24.84 12.22
CA HIS A 486 -32.76 24.24 11.96
C HIS A 486 -31.63 24.96 12.70
N ARG A 487 -31.58 26.29 12.68
CA ARG A 487 -30.55 27.07 13.37
C ARG A 487 -30.52 26.82 14.88
N ASP A 488 -31.71 26.67 15.47
CA ASP A 488 -31.89 26.45 16.91
C ASP A 488 -31.84 24.97 17.30
N ALA A 489 -31.79 24.05 16.32
CA ALA A 489 -31.68 22.62 16.57
C ALA A 489 -30.40 22.28 17.36
N ARG A 490 -30.56 21.45 18.38
CA ARG A 490 -29.50 20.92 19.26
C ARG A 490 -29.70 19.42 19.42
N ALA A 491 -28.71 18.70 19.96
CA ALA A 491 -28.84 17.26 20.22
C ALA A 491 -30.12 16.89 21.00
N GLY A 492 -30.46 17.63 22.07
CA GLY A 492 -31.68 17.39 22.85
C GLY A 492 -33.01 17.79 22.17
N SER A 493 -32.94 18.54 21.07
CA SER A 493 -34.10 19.03 20.31
C SER A 493 -33.74 19.14 18.82
N PRO A 494 -33.56 18.00 18.12
CA PRO A 494 -33.16 18.00 16.72
C PRO A 494 -34.35 18.33 15.82
N VAL A 495 -34.07 18.84 14.61
CA VAL A 495 -35.06 18.82 13.54
C VAL A 495 -35.09 17.41 12.95
N VAL A 496 -36.27 16.78 12.95
CA VAL A 496 -36.45 15.40 12.49
C VAL A 496 -37.17 15.42 11.15
N LEU A 497 -36.50 14.90 10.12
CA LEU A 497 -37.10 14.63 8.81
C LEU A 497 -37.39 13.14 8.71
N GLU A 498 -38.62 12.78 8.35
CA GLU A 498 -39.05 11.38 8.26
C GLU A 498 -39.66 11.08 6.90
N TRP A 499 -39.22 9.97 6.29
CA TRP A 499 -39.77 9.44 5.04
C TRP A 499 -40.18 7.99 5.24
N VAL A 500 -41.38 7.66 4.78
CA VAL A 500 -41.90 6.28 4.84
C VAL A 500 -41.94 5.71 3.43
N THR A 501 -41.29 4.58 3.23
CA THR A 501 -41.32 3.79 1.99
C THR A 501 -41.90 2.40 2.27
N SER A 502 -42.14 1.59 1.24
CA SER A 502 -42.62 0.20 1.43
C SER A 502 -41.64 -0.66 2.22
N GLU A 503 -40.34 -0.40 2.11
CA GLU A 503 -39.29 -1.26 2.65
C GLU A 503 -38.75 -0.77 4.00
N LEU A 504 -38.67 0.55 4.21
CA LEU A 504 -38.14 1.15 5.43
C LEU A 504 -38.74 2.53 5.74
N THR A 505 -38.62 2.92 7.00
CA THR A 505 -38.78 4.30 7.45
C THR A 505 -37.39 4.93 7.61
N VAL A 506 -37.13 6.07 6.97
CA VAL A 506 -35.87 6.82 7.11
C VAL A 506 -36.12 8.01 8.03
N ARG A 507 -35.34 8.12 9.11
CA ARG A 507 -35.40 9.25 10.03
C ARG A 507 -34.05 9.95 10.07
N LEU A 508 -34.01 11.22 9.64
CA LEU A 508 -32.82 12.05 9.66
C LEU A 508 -32.95 13.15 10.71
N ASN A 509 -32.11 13.08 11.74
CA ASN A 509 -32.02 14.08 12.79
C ASN A 509 -30.96 15.11 12.40
N CYS A 510 -31.35 16.38 12.25
CA CYS A 510 -30.49 17.47 11.84
C CYS A 510 -30.23 18.43 13.01
N PHE A 511 -28.97 18.70 13.30
CA PHE A 511 -28.57 19.64 14.37
C PHE A 511 -27.15 20.16 14.17
N ARG A 512 -26.83 21.27 14.84
CA ARG A 512 -25.49 21.89 14.78
C ARG A 512 -24.54 21.27 15.80
N PRO A 513 -23.22 21.21 15.52
CA PRO A 513 -22.21 20.60 16.41
C PRO A 513 -21.86 21.46 17.64
N VAL A 514 -22.81 22.24 18.16
CA VAL A 514 -22.55 23.20 19.24
C VAL A 514 -23.01 22.65 20.58
N HIS A 515 -22.20 22.85 21.61
CA HIS A 515 -22.56 22.61 23.00
C HIS A 515 -22.21 23.82 23.86
N ARG A 516 -22.91 23.93 25.00
CA ARG A 516 -22.68 24.98 25.99
C ARG A 516 -21.77 24.45 27.09
N ARG A 517 -20.69 25.16 27.39
CA ARG A 517 -19.76 24.83 28.47
C ARG A 517 -20.29 25.30 29.82
N ALA A 518 -19.63 24.85 30.91
CA ALA A 518 -19.98 25.26 32.27
C ALA A 518 -19.84 26.77 32.52
N ASP A 519 -19.04 27.46 31.71
CA ASP A 519 -18.85 28.92 31.72
C ASP A 519 -19.84 29.67 30.80
N ASP A 520 -20.89 28.98 30.33
CA ASP A 520 -21.92 29.47 29.41
C ASP A 520 -21.44 29.80 27.97
N SER A 521 -20.16 29.56 27.64
CA SER A 521 -19.63 29.70 26.28
C SER A 521 -20.15 28.61 25.34
N THR A 522 -20.29 28.94 24.06
CA THR A 522 -20.71 27.98 23.02
C THR A 522 -19.50 27.59 22.18
N VAL A 523 -19.18 26.29 22.13
CA VAL A 523 -18.05 25.76 21.37
C VAL A 523 -18.55 24.66 20.43
N ALA A 524 -17.99 24.59 19.22
CA ALA A 524 -18.28 23.49 18.31
C ALA A 524 -17.29 22.34 18.55
N PHE A 525 -17.76 21.11 18.75
CA PHE A 525 -16.84 19.97 18.89
C PHE A 525 -16.13 19.63 17.57
N THR A 526 -16.54 20.23 16.46
CA THR A 526 -15.84 20.17 15.17
C THR A 526 -14.66 21.14 15.08
N ASP A 527 -14.51 22.06 16.04
CA ASP A 527 -13.36 22.96 16.14
C ASP A 527 -12.08 22.18 16.49
N GLY A 528 -10.92 22.79 16.24
CA GLY A 528 -9.64 22.19 16.57
C GLY A 528 -9.55 21.72 18.03
N LEU A 529 -8.74 20.69 18.29
CA LEU A 529 -8.41 20.28 19.65
C LEU A 529 -7.72 21.42 20.38
N GLU A 530 -8.08 21.63 21.64
CA GLU A 530 -7.45 22.64 22.49
C GLU A 530 -6.06 22.16 22.89
N LEU A 531 -5.06 22.70 22.22
CA LEU A 531 -3.67 22.34 22.42
C LEU A 531 -2.85 23.62 22.60
N PRO A 532 -1.78 23.59 23.43
CA PRO A 532 -0.92 24.74 23.61
C PRO A 532 -0.25 25.16 22.29
N GLU A 533 0.00 26.47 22.17
CA GLU A 533 0.79 27.03 21.07
C GLU A 533 2.23 26.49 21.11
N GLY A 534 2.80 26.25 19.93
CA GLY A 534 4.14 25.69 19.81
C GLY A 534 4.27 24.63 18.71
N SER A 535 5.50 24.40 18.28
CA SER A 535 5.82 23.44 17.21
C SER A 535 5.90 22.00 17.69
N ARG A 536 6.08 21.75 18.99
CA ARG A 536 6.21 20.40 19.59
C ARG A 536 5.25 20.24 20.76
N ARG A 537 4.49 19.15 20.76
CA ARG A 537 3.54 18.78 21.83
C ARG A 537 3.84 17.36 22.33
N PRO A 538 3.95 17.14 23.65
CA PRO A 538 4.16 15.79 24.19
C PRO A 538 2.94 14.90 23.94
N GLU A 539 3.18 13.59 23.81
CA GLU A 539 2.15 12.59 23.52
C GLU A 539 1.05 12.54 24.59
N SER A 540 1.40 12.83 25.85
CA SER A 540 0.46 12.94 26.98
C SER A 540 -0.56 14.06 26.79
N VAL A 541 -0.11 15.25 26.37
CA VAL A 541 -0.99 16.41 26.13
C VAL A 541 -1.93 16.16 24.96
N VAL A 542 -1.41 15.62 23.85
CA VAL A 542 -2.25 15.24 22.70
C VAL A 542 -3.27 14.17 23.11
N SER A 543 -2.85 13.17 23.88
CA SER A 543 -3.74 12.13 24.38
C SER A 543 -4.82 12.71 25.30
N ALA A 544 -4.50 13.62 26.21
CA ALA A 544 -5.48 14.24 27.09
C ALA A 544 -6.54 15.05 26.32
N ALA A 545 -6.10 15.87 25.35
CA ALA A 545 -7.02 16.63 24.49
C ALA A 545 -7.94 15.71 23.66
N LEU A 546 -7.38 14.61 23.14
CA LEU A 546 -8.16 13.58 22.45
C LEU A 546 -9.22 12.95 23.35
N HIS A 547 -8.89 12.61 24.61
CA HIS A 547 -9.83 12.04 25.58
C HIS A 547 -10.93 13.02 25.96
N SER A 548 -10.60 14.29 26.25
CA SER A 548 -11.59 15.33 26.55
C SER A 548 -12.60 15.46 25.43
N ARG A 549 -12.12 15.62 24.18
CA ARG A 549 -13.00 15.76 23.02
C ARG A 549 -13.82 14.50 22.74
N ARG A 550 -13.26 13.31 22.95
CA ARG A 550 -13.98 12.02 22.87
C ARG A 550 -15.15 11.99 23.86
N ALA A 551 -14.88 12.29 25.14
CA ALA A 551 -15.88 12.29 26.20
C ALA A 551 -16.97 13.34 25.97
N GLU A 552 -16.60 14.58 25.64
CA GLU A 552 -17.54 15.66 25.30
C GLU A 552 -18.48 15.26 24.16
N THR A 553 -17.94 14.66 23.10
CA THR A 553 -18.72 14.21 21.95
C THR A 553 -19.67 13.09 22.32
N ALA A 554 -19.18 12.09 23.08
CA ALA A 554 -20.00 10.97 23.52
C ALA A 554 -21.14 11.46 24.43
N ASP A 555 -20.87 12.25 25.45
CA ASP A 555 -21.88 12.73 26.39
C ASP A 555 -22.92 13.63 25.72
N TRP A 556 -22.49 14.48 24.78
CA TRP A 556 -23.41 15.28 23.97
C TRP A 556 -24.35 14.41 23.12
N LEU A 557 -23.85 13.36 22.47
CA LEU A 557 -24.67 12.42 21.68
C LEU A 557 -25.60 11.58 22.54
N ASN A 558 -25.21 11.24 23.77
CA ASN A 558 -26.06 10.52 24.71
C ASN A 558 -27.23 11.38 25.23
N GLY A 559 -27.13 12.71 25.11
CA GLY A 559 -28.22 13.65 25.37
C GLY A 559 -29.24 13.77 24.24
N VAL A 560 -29.09 13.03 23.12
CA VAL A 560 -30.04 13.08 22.00
C VAL A 560 -31.38 12.46 22.39
N LYS A 561 -32.44 13.28 22.38
CA LYS A 561 -33.78 12.88 22.80
C LYS A 561 -34.34 11.80 21.88
N GLY A 562 -34.81 10.69 22.46
CA GLY A 562 -35.40 9.56 21.74
C GLY A 562 -34.51 8.32 21.62
N ARG A 563 -33.26 8.37 22.10
CA ARG A 563 -32.36 7.20 22.18
C ARG A 563 -32.27 6.66 23.61
N ALA A 564 -32.40 5.33 23.78
CA ALA A 564 -32.28 4.66 25.08
C ALA A 564 -30.82 4.63 25.62
N PRO A 565 -30.56 4.37 26.91
CA PRO A 565 -29.22 4.45 27.50
C PRO A 565 -28.14 3.44 27.00
N LYS A 566 -26.87 3.85 27.17
CA LYS A 566 -25.56 3.42 26.61
C LYS A 566 -25.25 1.94 26.28
N ALA A 567 -25.88 0.91 26.84
CA ALA A 567 -25.30 -0.45 26.80
C ALA A 567 -25.82 -1.38 25.68
N SER A 568 -26.97 -1.07 25.08
CA SER A 568 -27.64 -1.94 24.08
C SER A 568 -28.23 -1.16 22.90
N LEU A 569 -27.72 0.05 22.65
CA LEU A 569 -28.18 0.86 21.53
C LEU A 569 -27.79 0.21 20.20
N PRO A 570 -28.72 0.11 19.25
CA PRO A 570 -28.37 -0.32 17.93
C PRO A 570 -27.43 0.70 17.25
N PRO A 571 -26.50 0.22 16.39
CA PRO A 571 -25.68 1.09 15.57
C PRO A 571 -26.52 2.05 14.72
N ALA A 572 -26.07 3.30 14.64
CA ALA A 572 -26.65 4.30 13.75
C ALA A 572 -25.53 5.04 12.99
N LEU A 573 -25.90 5.81 11.95
CA LEU A 573 -24.94 6.55 11.12
C LEU A 573 -25.00 8.04 11.42
N ALA A 574 -23.84 8.65 11.61
CA ALA A 574 -23.70 10.11 11.66
C ALA A 574 -22.84 10.62 10.50
N LEU A 575 -23.37 11.60 9.78
CA LEU A 575 -22.66 12.37 8.77
C LEU A 575 -22.31 13.75 9.34
N VAL A 576 -21.02 14.04 9.42
CA VAL A 576 -20.48 15.18 10.16
C VAL A 576 -19.75 16.13 9.22
N GLU A 577 -20.21 17.38 9.16
CA GLU A 577 -19.50 18.46 8.50
C GLU A 577 -18.36 18.96 9.39
N ILE A 578 -17.14 18.96 8.86
CA ILE A 578 -15.90 19.34 9.57
C ILE A 578 -15.02 20.21 8.68
N ASP A 579 -14.17 21.05 9.26
CA ASP A 579 -13.17 21.79 8.49
C ASP A 579 -12.17 20.87 7.78
N ARG A 580 -11.50 21.42 6.76
CA ARG A 580 -10.42 20.72 6.06
C ARG A 580 -9.21 20.57 6.99
N ALA A 581 -8.46 19.48 6.85
CA ALA A 581 -7.24 19.26 7.62
C ALA A 581 -6.25 20.45 7.58
N ASP A 582 -6.13 21.13 6.43
CA ASP A 582 -5.27 22.31 6.24
C ASP A 582 -5.82 23.60 6.87
N ASP A 583 -7.09 23.62 7.28
CA ASP A 583 -7.71 24.79 7.91
C ASP A 583 -7.47 24.77 9.45
N PHE A 584 -7.02 23.65 10.03
CA PHE A 584 -6.57 23.58 11.42
C PHE A 584 -5.13 24.09 11.59
N ALA A 585 -4.80 24.60 12.78
CA ALA A 585 -3.48 25.14 13.09
C ALA A 585 -2.33 24.14 12.89
N SER A 586 -2.59 22.85 13.12
CA SER A 586 -1.67 21.76 12.75
C SER A 586 -2.44 20.44 12.64
N THR A 587 -1.78 19.40 12.14
CA THR A 587 -2.34 18.03 12.11
C THR A 587 -2.73 17.49 13.48
N ASP A 588 -2.05 17.93 14.55
CA ASP A 588 -2.39 17.51 15.92
C ASP A 588 -3.73 18.13 16.38
N HIS A 589 -4.17 19.26 15.79
CA HIS A 589 -5.42 19.92 16.16
C HIS A 589 -6.64 19.33 15.44
N ASP A 590 -6.46 18.50 14.43
CA ASP A 590 -7.57 17.89 13.69
C ASP A 590 -8.41 16.99 14.63
N PRO A 591 -9.66 17.38 14.97
CA PRO A 591 -10.47 16.65 15.95
C PRO A 591 -11.10 15.39 15.36
N LYS A 592 -10.99 15.15 14.05
CA LYS A 592 -11.66 14.04 13.34
C LYS A 592 -11.45 12.68 14.02
N PHE A 593 -10.25 12.45 14.55
CA PHE A 593 -9.93 11.22 15.28
C PHE A 593 -10.71 11.10 16.60
N ALA A 594 -10.67 12.13 17.45
CA ALA A 594 -11.41 12.16 18.72
C ALA A 594 -12.93 12.05 18.49
N LEU A 595 -13.44 12.73 17.46
CA LEU A 595 -14.85 12.64 17.07
C LEU A 595 -15.23 11.22 16.74
N ARG A 596 -14.48 10.54 15.86
CA ARG A 596 -14.79 9.15 15.50
C ARG A 596 -14.84 8.23 16.73
N LEU A 597 -13.95 8.42 17.70
CA LEU A 597 -13.99 7.68 18.98
C LEU A 597 -15.24 8.03 19.80
N GLY A 598 -15.56 9.31 19.99
CA GLY A 598 -16.72 9.73 20.79
C GLY A 598 -18.06 9.31 20.18
N PHE A 599 -18.18 9.36 18.84
CA PHE A 599 -19.32 8.80 18.12
C PHE A 599 -19.41 7.28 18.30
N ALA A 600 -18.29 6.56 18.25
CA ALA A 600 -18.27 5.12 18.48
C ALA A 600 -18.69 4.75 19.92
N ASP A 601 -18.29 5.53 20.94
CA ASP A 601 -18.75 5.35 22.32
C ASP A 601 -20.27 5.54 22.46
N ALA A 602 -20.84 6.42 21.63
CA ALA A 602 -22.28 6.60 21.48
C ALA A 602 -22.89 5.65 20.43
N SER A 603 -22.24 4.54 20.06
CA SER A 603 -22.76 3.55 19.09
C SER A 603 -23.14 4.14 17.72
N TYR A 604 -22.31 5.04 17.19
CA TYR A 604 -22.42 5.57 15.84
C TYR A 604 -21.22 5.18 14.97
N VAL A 605 -21.50 4.77 13.74
CA VAL A 605 -20.53 4.83 12.65
C VAL A 605 -20.53 6.25 12.05
N THR A 606 -19.40 6.69 11.49
CA THR A 606 -19.20 8.11 11.14
C THR A 606 -18.62 8.29 9.76
N GLN A 607 -19.21 9.26 9.07
CA GLN A 607 -18.67 9.84 7.85
C GLN A 607 -18.44 11.32 8.00
N PHE A 608 -17.36 11.81 7.38
CA PHE A 608 -16.95 13.20 7.48
C PHE A 608 -17.01 13.87 6.12
N LEU A 609 -17.66 15.02 6.05
CA LEU A 609 -17.68 15.90 4.89
C LEU A 609 -16.90 17.17 5.21
N ALA A 610 -15.87 17.47 4.42
CA ALA A 610 -15.13 18.72 4.61
C ALA A 610 -15.96 19.91 4.09
N VAL A 611 -16.04 20.99 4.88
CA VAL A 611 -16.71 22.24 4.53
C VAL A 611 -16.33 22.66 3.09
N PRO A 612 -17.30 22.87 2.19
CA PRO A 612 -17.04 23.32 0.83
C PRO A 612 -16.31 24.65 0.82
N LYS A 613 -15.20 24.72 0.07
CA LYS A 613 -14.38 25.94 0.01
C LYS A 613 -13.75 26.12 -1.36
N LYS A 614 -13.52 27.38 -1.72
CA LYS A 614 -12.78 27.80 -2.91
C LYS A 614 -11.50 28.52 -2.48
N VAL A 615 -10.39 27.79 -2.44
CA VAL A 615 -9.04 28.31 -2.17
C VAL A 615 -8.06 27.85 -3.26
N LYS A 616 -6.86 28.44 -3.31
CA LYS A 616 -5.86 28.09 -4.34
C LYS A 616 -5.54 26.59 -4.30
N GLY A 617 -5.78 25.89 -5.41
CA GLY A 617 -5.54 24.45 -5.52
C GLY A 617 -6.64 23.54 -4.94
N TYR A 618 -7.70 24.09 -4.36
CA TYR A 618 -8.83 23.34 -3.80
C TYR A 618 -10.15 24.07 -4.05
N ASN A 619 -10.99 23.52 -4.93
CA ASN A 619 -12.32 24.02 -5.20
C ASN A 619 -13.32 22.87 -5.15
N THR A 620 -14.04 22.77 -4.04
CA THR A 620 -15.07 21.74 -3.83
C THR A 620 -16.49 22.27 -3.91
N VAL A 621 -16.66 23.58 -4.17
CA VAL A 621 -17.99 24.20 -4.26
C VAL A 621 -18.78 23.63 -5.43
N GLY A 622 -18.14 23.34 -6.56
CA GLY A 622 -18.81 22.80 -7.74
C GLY A 622 -19.12 21.29 -7.70
N ASN A 623 -18.66 20.55 -6.69
CA ASN A 623 -18.87 19.10 -6.58
C ASN A 623 -19.48 18.64 -5.26
N GLN A 624 -20.03 19.57 -4.46
CA GLN A 624 -20.60 19.28 -3.14
C GLN A 624 -21.65 18.17 -3.17
N HIS A 625 -22.60 18.24 -4.11
CA HIS A 625 -23.66 17.25 -4.25
C HIS A 625 -23.11 15.84 -4.49
N HIS A 626 -22.13 15.70 -5.38
CA HIS A 626 -21.47 14.42 -5.62
C HIS A 626 -20.76 13.91 -4.37
N ARG A 627 -20.05 14.79 -3.64
CA ARG A 627 -19.38 14.42 -2.38
C ARG A 627 -20.37 13.96 -1.31
N ALA A 628 -21.49 14.67 -1.15
CA ALA A 628 -22.55 14.32 -0.21
C ALA A 628 -23.19 12.97 -0.55
N ARG A 629 -23.48 12.72 -1.83
CA ARG A 629 -24.00 11.43 -2.32
C ARG A 629 -23.02 10.29 -2.03
N MET A 630 -21.73 10.47 -2.31
CA MET A 630 -20.71 9.45 -2.02
C MET A 630 -20.52 9.23 -0.52
N ALA A 631 -20.66 10.28 0.31
CA ALA A 631 -20.56 10.14 1.76
C ALA A 631 -21.75 9.36 2.35
N TRP A 632 -22.97 9.56 1.84
CA TRP A 632 -24.11 8.73 2.20
C TRP A 632 -23.95 7.29 1.75
N ASP A 633 -23.49 7.07 0.52
CA ASP A 633 -23.26 5.72 0.03
C ASP A 633 -22.21 4.97 0.88
N ASP A 634 -21.08 5.62 1.22
CA ASP A 634 -20.08 5.02 2.11
C ASP A 634 -20.58 4.88 3.55
N GLY A 635 -21.48 5.75 4.01
CA GLY A 635 -22.14 5.61 5.31
C GLY A 635 -23.08 4.41 5.37
N LEU A 636 -23.90 4.19 4.33
CA LEU A 636 -24.76 3.00 4.21
C LEU A 636 -23.92 1.70 4.21
N ARG A 637 -22.75 1.71 3.55
CA ARG A 637 -21.79 0.60 3.65
C ARG A 637 -21.41 0.29 5.10
N GLN A 638 -21.10 1.32 5.90
CA GLN A 638 -20.67 1.13 7.29
C GLN A 638 -21.79 0.51 8.13
N LEU A 639 -23.05 0.79 7.82
CA LEU A 639 -24.21 0.13 8.42
C LEU A 639 -24.42 -1.31 7.92
N GLY A 640 -23.64 -1.77 6.94
CA GLY A 640 -23.81 -3.09 6.32
C GLY A 640 -24.89 -3.11 5.23
N ALA A 641 -25.36 -1.97 4.76
CA ALA A 641 -26.35 -1.87 3.69
C ALA A 641 -25.66 -1.88 2.32
N ARG A 642 -25.56 -3.07 1.71
CA ARG A 642 -24.98 -3.27 0.37
C ARG A 642 -25.80 -4.22 -0.49
N VAL A 643 -25.82 -3.95 -1.80
CA VAL A 643 -26.44 -4.85 -2.78
C VAL A 643 -25.43 -5.93 -3.15
N TYR A 644 -25.78 -7.17 -2.85
CA TYR A 644 -24.94 -8.33 -3.13
C TYR A 644 -24.91 -8.64 -4.64
N PRO A 645 -23.73 -8.85 -5.25
CA PRO A 645 -23.62 -9.28 -6.63
C PRO A 645 -24.12 -10.72 -6.81
N GLU A 646 -25.20 -10.89 -7.57
CA GLU A 646 -25.73 -12.21 -7.92
C GLU A 646 -24.82 -12.92 -8.93
N LEU A 647 -24.19 -14.01 -8.48
CA LEU A 647 -23.12 -14.66 -9.24
C LEU A 647 -23.63 -15.33 -10.52
N GLY A 648 -24.81 -15.94 -10.49
CA GLY A 648 -25.37 -16.66 -11.65
C GLY A 648 -24.45 -17.77 -12.18
N ILE A 649 -23.80 -18.49 -11.27
CA ILE A 649 -22.93 -19.64 -11.56
C ILE A 649 -23.73 -20.90 -11.22
N ASP A 650 -24.09 -21.69 -12.23
CA ASP A 650 -25.04 -22.80 -12.09
C ASP A 650 -24.40 -24.10 -11.56
N SER A 651 -23.07 -24.22 -11.61
CA SER A 651 -22.34 -25.43 -11.22
C SER A 651 -20.93 -25.14 -10.69
N GLY A 652 -20.36 -26.07 -9.92
CA GLY A 652 -19.00 -25.95 -9.41
C GLY A 652 -18.86 -25.18 -8.11
N LEU A 653 -19.97 -24.71 -7.54
CA LEU A 653 -20.06 -24.07 -6.22
C LEU A 653 -21.10 -24.81 -5.36
N PRO A 654 -20.86 -24.96 -4.06
CA PRO A 654 -21.88 -25.49 -3.15
C PRO A 654 -23.05 -24.51 -2.99
N GLY A 655 -24.25 -25.04 -2.77
CA GLY A 655 -25.43 -24.22 -2.48
C GLY A 655 -25.26 -23.44 -1.17
N GLY A 656 -25.77 -22.21 -1.13
CA GLY A 656 -25.71 -21.35 0.06
C GLY A 656 -24.30 -20.87 0.44
N LEU A 657 -23.34 -20.90 -0.50
CA LEU A 657 -21.96 -20.49 -0.25
C LEU A 657 -21.86 -19.09 0.38
N ARG A 658 -21.31 -19.04 1.60
CA ARG A 658 -20.95 -17.81 2.29
C ARG A 658 -19.55 -17.36 1.91
N HIS A 659 -19.25 -16.09 2.11
CA HIS A 659 -17.94 -15.52 1.78
C HIS A 659 -17.34 -14.85 3.00
N ALA A 660 -16.28 -15.44 3.55
CA ALA A 660 -15.50 -14.87 4.63
C ALA A 660 -14.24 -14.19 4.08
N ALA A 661 -13.76 -13.14 4.74
CA ALA A 661 -12.47 -12.53 4.46
C ALA A 661 -11.73 -12.18 5.74
N VAL A 662 -10.41 -12.32 5.74
CA VAL A 662 -9.55 -11.86 6.83
C VAL A 662 -8.58 -10.78 6.36
N TRP A 663 -8.33 -9.80 7.23
CA TRP A 663 -7.47 -8.67 6.97
C TRP A 663 -6.63 -8.33 8.21
N MET A 664 -5.32 -8.29 8.07
CA MET A 664 -4.38 -7.98 9.15
C MET A 664 -4.11 -6.47 9.15
N VAL A 665 -4.64 -5.75 10.14
CA VAL A 665 -4.39 -4.30 10.27
C VAL A 665 -3.13 -4.07 11.09
N ARG A 666 -2.20 -3.27 10.56
CA ARG A 666 -1.01 -2.81 11.27
C ARG A 666 -0.97 -1.29 11.27
N ARG A 667 -0.97 -0.70 12.47
CA ARG A 667 -0.71 0.73 12.68
C ARG A 667 0.65 0.88 13.36
N ASN A 668 1.48 1.78 12.86
CA ASN A 668 2.81 2.07 13.38
C ASN A 668 2.81 3.38 14.20
N ARG A 669 3.89 3.61 14.95
CA ARG A 669 4.07 4.85 15.74
C ARG A 669 4.27 6.10 14.89
N THR A 670 4.49 5.95 13.58
CA THR A 670 4.51 7.07 12.63
C THR A 670 3.12 7.45 12.15
N SER A 671 2.08 6.69 12.51
CA SER A 671 0.69 7.07 12.24
C SER A 671 0.36 8.41 12.93
N LYS A 672 -0.66 9.13 12.41
CA LYS A 672 -1.06 10.46 12.89
C LYS A 672 -1.15 10.60 14.42
N ASN A 673 -1.44 9.50 15.13
CA ASN A 673 -1.70 9.49 16.57
C ASN A 673 -0.58 8.88 17.40
N ARG A 674 0.58 8.55 16.80
CA ARG A 674 1.83 8.14 17.49
C ARG A 674 1.82 6.78 18.18
N TRP A 675 0.66 6.12 18.21
CA TRP A 675 0.44 4.78 18.77
C TRP A 675 0.52 3.68 17.70
N ALA A 676 1.07 2.53 18.07
CA ALA A 676 1.12 1.34 17.23
C ALA A 676 0.21 0.25 17.81
N THR A 677 -0.45 -0.50 16.92
CA THR A 677 -1.23 -1.70 17.28
C THR A 677 -1.38 -2.61 16.06
N ASP A 678 -1.68 -3.87 16.32
CA ASP A 678 -2.07 -4.86 15.33
C ASP A 678 -3.42 -5.47 15.71
N VAL A 679 -4.41 -5.33 14.83
CA VAL A 679 -5.77 -5.83 15.06
C VAL A 679 -6.24 -6.58 13.81
N PRO A 680 -6.44 -7.91 13.88
CA PRO A 680 -7.02 -8.65 12.78
C PRO A 680 -8.52 -8.35 12.65
N VAL A 681 -9.01 -8.29 11.41
CA VAL A 681 -10.41 -8.06 11.07
C VAL A 681 -10.89 -9.23 10.24
N ALA A 682 -12.08 -9.76 10.56
CA ALA A 682 -12.78 -10.69 9.68
C ALA A 682 -14.18 -10.20 9.36
N VAL A 683 -14.59 -10.41 8.10
CA VAL A 683 -15.94 -10.09 7.59
C VAL A 683 -16.55 -11.35 7.00
N LEU A 684 -17.82 -11.60 7.27
CA LEU A 684 -18.62 -12.67 6.69
C LEU A 684 -19.81 -12.07 5.93
N VAL A 685 -19.95 -12.49 4.67
CA VAL A 685 -21.05 -12.12 3.77
C VAL A 685 -21.87 -13.36 3.49
N THR A 686 -23.11 -13.37 3.97
CA THR A 686 -24.06 -14.47 3.81
C THR A 686 -25.16 -14.05 2.83
N PRO A 687 -25.17 -14.57 1.59
CA PRO A 687 -26.21 -14.24 0.62
C PRO A 687 -27.59 -14.74 1.07
N GLU A 688 -28.61 -13.90 0.96
CA GLU A 688 -30.02 -14.26 1.25
C GLU A 688 -30.89 -14.33 -0.02
N GLY A 689 -30.30 -14.08 -1.19
CA GLY A 689 -30.98 -14.08 -2.50
C GLY A 689 -31.49 -12.69 -2.91
N ALA A 690 -31.91 -12.55 -4.18
CA ALA A 690 -32.47 -11.31 -4.73
C ALA A 690 -31.60 -10.05 -4.47
N GLY A 691 -30.27 -10.18 -4.59
CA GLY A 691 -29.31 -9.11 -4.34
C GLY A 691 -29.14 -8.73 -2.87
N LEU A 692 -29.66 -9.51 -1.93
CA LEU A 692 -29.53 -9.27 -0.49
C LEU A 692 -28.43 -10.15 0.11
N ALA A 693 -27.70 -9.60 1.08
CA ALA A 693 -26.78 -10.35 1.91
C ALA A 693 -26.70 -9.76 3.32
N ARG A 694 -26.52 -10.64 4.30
CA ARG A 694 -26.21 -10.28 5.68
C ARG A 694 -24.70 -10.06 5.81
N LEU A 695 -24.33 -8.90 6.35
CA LEU A 695 -22.94 -8.54 6.61
C LEU A 695 -22.63 -8.63 8.11
N GLN A 696 -21.67 -9.48 8.45
CA GLN A 696 -21.21 -9.69 9.82
C GLN A 696 -19.71 -9.43 9.91
N GLY A 697 -19.25 -9.05 11.11
CA GLY A 697 -17.85 -8.96 11.48
C GLY A 697 -17.55 -9.88 12.66
N TRP A 698 -16.33 -10.39 12.72
CA TRP A 698 -15.90 -11.17 13.88
C TRP A 698 -15.53 -10.26 15.04
N ASP A 699 -16.06 -10.56 16.21
CA ASP A 699 -15.67 -9.94 17.46
C ASP A 699 -15.06 -10.99 18.39
N PRO A 700 -13.76 -10.88 18.74
CA PRO A 700 -13.09 -11.83 19.62
C PRO A 700 -13.55 -11.75 21.09
N ASP A 701 -14.11 -10.61 21.53
CA ASP A 701 -14.53 -10.39 22.93
C ASP A 701 -15.99 -10.78 23.18
N ALA A 702 -16.74 -11.11 22.12
CA ALA A 702 -18.11 -11.62 22.24
C ALA A 702 -18.15 -13.04 22.85
N ASP A 703 -19.32 -13.45 23.34
CA ASP A 703 -19.57 -14.76 23.97
C ASP A 703 -18.50 -15.13 25.02
N ASP A 704 -18.31 -14.25 26.01
CA ASP A 704 -17.34 -14.41 27.10
C ASP A 704 -15.89 -14.67 26.62
N GLY A 705 -15.51 -14.09 25.48
CA GLY A 705 -14.18 -14.22 24.88
C GLY A 705 -13.99 -15.46 23.99
N ALA A 706 -15.05 -16.26 23.77
CA ALA A 706 -15.06 -17.32 22.76
C ALA A 706 -15.09 -16.76 21.33
N GLY A 707 -15.67 -15.56 21.18
CA GLY A 707 -15.80 -14.81 19.94
C GLY A 707 -17.04 -15.20 19.13
N ALA A 708 -17.63 -14.21 18.44
CA ALA A 708 -18.86 -14.38 17.68
C ALA A 708 -18.92 -13.49 16.43
N TRP A 709 -19.76 -13.90 15.46
CA TRP A 709 -20.10 -13.10 14.28
C TRP A 709 -21.21 -12.10 14.60
N VAL A 710 -20.84 -10.84 14.86
CA VAL A 710 -21.77 -9.74 15.16
C VAL A 710 -22.11 -8.96 13.89
N PRO A 711 -23.20 -8.15 13.86
CA PRO A 711 -23.47 -7.27 12.72
C PRO A 711 -22.27 -6.38 12.38
N TYR A 712 -22.00 -6.18 11.08
CA TYR A 712 -20.84 -5.42 10.60
C TYR A 712 -20.65 -4.04 11.28
N PRO A 713 -21.67 -3.16 11.41
CA PRO A 713 -21.49 -1.89 12.12
C PRO A 713 -21.13 -2.04 13.59
N THR A 714 -21.63 -3.08 14.26
CA THR A 714 -21.28 -3.39 15.65
C THR A 714 -19.79 -3.73 15.76
N MET A 715 -19.26 -4.54 14.83
CA MET A 715 -17.83 -4.86 14.77
C MET A 715 -17.01 -3.59 14.52
N LEU A 716 -17.40 -2.71 13.58
CA LEU A 716 -16.70 -1.44 13.34
C LEU A 716 -16.62 -0.56 14.60
N ILE A 717 -17.71 -0.45 15.35
CA ILE A 717 -17.73 0.30 16.62
C ILE A 717 -16.81 -0.36 17.65
N ARG A 718 -16.81 -1.69 17.78
CA ARG A 718 -15.97 -2.42 18.74
C ARG A 718 -14.48 -2.41 18.38
N LEU A 719 -14.12 -2.28 17.10
CA LEU A 719 -12.73 -2.14 16.67
C LEU A 719 -12.01 -0.93 17.30
N THR A 720 -12.74 0.14 17.64
CA THR A 720 -12.14 1.29 18.32
C THR A 720 -11.63 0.91 19.71
N ARG A 721 -12.39 0.08 20.44
CA ARG A 721 -12.03 -0.45 21.76
C ARG A 721 -10.94 -1.51 21.66
N LEU A 722 -11.01 -2.40 20.67
CA LEU A 722 -9.97 -3.41 20.42
C LEU A 722 -8.62 -2.79 20.04
N ALA A 723 -8.62 -1.57 19.50
CA ALA A 723 -7.42 -0.80 19.20
C ALA A 723 -6.87 -0.01 20.42
N GLU A 724 -7.50 -0.10 21.60
CA GLU A 724 -7.01 0.55 22.83
C GLU A 724 -5.67 -0.06 23.25
N VAL A 725 -4.66 0.79 23.34
CA VAL A 725 -3.32 0.40 23.79
C VAL A 725 -3.31 0.42 25.32
N ARG A 726 -3.42 -0.76 25.93
CA ARG A 726 -3.33 -0.94 27.39
C ARG A 726 -1.86 -0.87 27.85
N HIS A 727 -1.62 -0.27 29.02
CA HIS A 727 -0.31 -0.28 29.65
C HIS A 727 0.03 -1.71 30.11
N LEU A 728 1.25 -2.19 29.85
CA LEU A 728 1.86 -3.15 30.77
C LEU A 728 2.17 -2.35 32.05
N LEU A 729 1.33 -2.49 33.08
CA LEU A 729 1.56 -1.84 34.38
C LEU A 729 3.00 -2.12 34.86
N PRO A 730 3.81 -1.11 35.19
CA PRO A 730 4.90 -1.31 36.14
C PRO A 730 4.25 -1.48 37.51
N GLY A 731 4.63 -2.52 38.26
CA GLY A 731 4.37 -2.56 39.71
C GLY A 731 5.05 -1.37 40.41
N PRO A 732 4.86 -1.22 41.74
CA PRO A 732 5.52 -0.16 42.51
C PRO A 732 7.03 -0.22 42.24
N ARG A 733 7.59 0.87 41.72
CA ARG A 733 8.99 0.95 41.26
C ARG A 733 9.90 1.40 42.38
N ASP A 734 10.88 0.58 42.72
CA ASP A 734 12.19 1.07 43.13
C ASP A 734 12.91 1.60 41.87
N GLU A 735 13.77 2.61 42.01
CA GLU A 735 14.45 3.33 40.91
C GLU A 735 15.34 2.42 40.00
N GLU A 736 15.46 1.12 40.29
CA GLU A 736 16.21 0.13 39.52
C GLU A 736 15.40 -0.59 38.41
N ASP A 737 14.07 -0.48 38.35
CA ASP A 737 13.22 -1.23 37.40
C ASP A 737 12.48 -0.34 36.38
N ALA A 738 13.24 0.30 35.48
CA ALA A 738 12.68 0.82 34.23
C ALA A 738 12.27 -0.36 33.31
N PRO A 739 11.07 -0.34 32.66
CA PRO A 739 10.63 -1.46 31.83
C PRO A 739 11.52 -1.61 30.60
N ARG A 740 12.31 -2.69 30.61
CA ARG A 740 13.24 -3.11 29.56
C ARG A 740 12.52 -3.24 28.22
N ARG A 741 13.06 -2.60 27.18
CA ARG A 741 12.48 -2.59 25.81
C ARG A 741 12.61 -3.99 25.19
N ARG A 742 11.50 -4.69 24.96
CA ARG A 742 11.48 -6.02 24.32
C ARG A 742 12.08 -5.98 22.90
N SER A 743 12.65 -7.11 22.48
CA SER A 743 13.22 -7.27 21.13
C SER A 743 12.13 -7.28 20.06
N TRP A 744 12.36 -6.56 18.96
CA TRP A 744 11.42 -6.51 17.83
C TRP A 744 11.12 -7.89 17.22
N HIS A 745 12.10 -8.80 17.26
CA HIS A 745 11.92 -10.18 16.80
C HIS A 745 10.97 -10.98 17.69
N ALA A 746 11.08 -10.83 19.01
CA ALA A 746 10.16 -11.46 19.95
C ALA A 746 8.74 -10.91 19.79
N ASP A 747 8.61 -9.59 19.63
CA ASP A 747 7.32 -8.95 19.35
C ASP A 747 6.71 -9.49 18.05
N ARG A 748 7.49 -9.64 16.97
CA ARG A 748 7.01 -10.17 15.69
C ARG A 748 6.60 -11.65 15.79
N ALA A 749 7.33 -12.46 16.55
CA ALA A 749 6.99 -13.87 16.78
C ALA A 749 5.69 -13.99 17.61
N GLU A 750 5.54 -13.16 18.64
CA GLU A 750 4.32 -13.06 19.43
C GLU A 750 3.12 -12.60 18.59
N GLN A 751 3.29 -11.59 17.75
CA GLN A 751 2.25 -11.14 16.80
C GLN A 751 1.82 -12.24 15.83
N ARG A 752 2.76 -13.06 15.34
CA ARG A 752 2.44 -14.21 14.48
C ARG A 752 1.62 -15.26 15.23
N ARG A 753 2.06 -15.63 16.44
CA ARG A 753 1.36 -16.59 17.29
C ARG A 753 -0.08 -16.12 17.59
N ARG A 754 -0.26 -14.85 17.99
CA ARG A 754 -1.59 -14.27 18.25
C ARG A 754 -2.49 -14.29 17.01
N ALA A 755 -1.94 -13.96 15.84
CA ALA A 755 -2.68 -14.01 14.58
C ALA A 755 -3.11 -15.44 14.22
N GLU A 756 -2.23 -16.43 14.42
CA GLU A 756 -2.53 -17.85 14.19
C GLU A 756 -3.60 -18.38 15.17
N GLU A 757 -3.48 -18.08 16.47
CA GLU A 757 -4.51 -18.41 17.47
C GLU A 757 -5.87 -17.80 17.12
N TRP A 758 -5.90 -16.55 16.65
CA TRP A 758 -7.11 -15.89 16.18
C TRP A 758 -7.69 -16.57 14.93
N LEU A 759 -6.85 -16.96 13.96
CA LEU A 759 -7.28 -17.69 12.76
C LEU A 759 -7.91 -19.05 13.10
N GLN A 760 -7.41 -19.75 14.13
CA GLN A 760 -8.01 -21.01 14.58
C GLN A 760 -9.44 -20.82 15.11
N ARG A 761 -9.72 -19.72 15.80
CA ARG A 761 -11.08 -19.37 16.27
C ARG A 761 -12.00 -19.07 15.09
N ILE A 762 -11.54 -18.27 14.13
CA ILE A 762 -12.27 -18.00 12.88
C ILE A 762 -12.58 -19.29 12.13
N ARG A 763 -11.58 -20.13 11.88
CA ARG A 763 -11.76 -21.40 11.16
C ARG A 763 -12.80 -22.28 11.84
N THR A 764 -12.76 -22.35 13.17
CA THR A 764 -13.72 -23.14 13.95
C THR A 764 -15.14 -22.58 13.86
N SER A 765 -15.32 -21.26 13.83
CA SER A 765 -16.63 -20.61 13.72
C SER A 765 -17.26 -20.70 12.33
N LEU A 766 -16.47 -20.98 11.29
CA LEU A 766 -16.94 -21.13 9.91
C LEU A 766 -17.47 -22.53 9.56
N ARG A 767 -17.41 -23.49 10.49
CA ARG A 767 -17.93 -24.85 10.30
C ARG A 767 -19.46 -24.87 10.13
N ARG A 768 -20.00 -25.97 9.58
CA ARG A 768 -21.42 -26.32 9.38
C ARG A 768 -22.07 -25.80 8.10
N GLU A 769 -21.55 -24.73 7.51
CA GLU A 769 -22.11 -24.15 6.29
C GLU A 769 -20.99 -23.87 5.28
N PRO A 770 -21.20 -24.21 3.99
CA PRO A 770 -20.23 -23.95 2.94
C PRO A 770 -19.73 -22.50 2.94
N THR A 771 -18.42 -22.31 3.08
CA THR A 771 -17.81 -20.99 3.20
C THR A 771 -16.54 -20.89 2.36
N LEU A 772 -16.45 -19.85 1.54
CA LEU A 772 -15.25 -19.43 0.85
C LEU A 772 -14.50 -18.39 1.68
N LEU A 773 -13.33 -18.76 2.22
CA LEU A 773 -12.42 -17.84 2.89
C LEU A 773 -11.49 -17.16 1.88
N LEU A 774 -11.50 -15.83 1.88
CA LEU A 774 -10.72 -14.97 1.01
C LEU A 774 -9.59 -14.28 1.79
N VAL A 775 -8.39 -14.33 1.26
CA VAL A 775 -7.22 -13.66 1.85
C VAL A 775 -6.41 -12.90 0.82
N GLU A 776 -5.93 -11.71 1.16
CA GLU A 776 -4.99 -10.96 0.32
C GLU A 776 -3.55 -11.28 0.76
N ALA A 777 -2.75 -11.79 -0.17
CA ALA A 777 -1.44 -12.37 0.12
C ALA A 777 -0.48 -11.34 0.73
N GLN A 778 -0.41 -10.13 0.16
CA GLN A 778 0.51 -9.09 0.59
C GLN A 778 0.19 -8.52 1.98
N ASN A 779 -1.07 -8.57 2.40
CA ASN A 779 -1.59 -8.13 3.68
C ASN A 779 -1.35 -9.19 4.77
N ALA A 780 -1.66 -10.46 4.48
CA ALA A 780 -1.70 -11.49 5.50
C ALA A 780 -0.38 -12.26 5.70
N ARG A 781 0.46 -12.42 4.67
CA ARG A 781 1.60 -13.37 4.69
C ARG A 781 2.72 -13.05 5.70
N SER A 782 2.77 -11.84 6.25
CA SER A 782 3.75 -11.49 7.30
C SER A 782 3.38 -12.05 8.66
N HIS A 783 2.08 -12.20 8.92
CA HIS A 783 1.49 -12.76 10.14
C HIS A 783 1.16 -14.24 9.93
N TRP A 784 0.53 -14.58 8.82
CA TRP A 784 0.20 -15.95 8.43
C TRP A 784 1.19 -16.46 7.37
N THR A 785 2.37 -16.87 7.83
CA THR A 785 3.51 -17.14 6.92
C THR A 785 3.30 -18.31 5.97
N TRP A 786 2.38 -19.22 6.26
CA TRP A 786 2.02 -20.32 5.37
C TRP A 786 1.45 -19.85 4.02
N LEU A 787 0.88 -18.63 3.93
CA LEU A 787 0.38 -18.06 2.67
C LEU A 787 1.46 -17.69 1.63
N GLN A 788 2.74 -17.79 1.99
CA GLN A 788 3.84 -17.58 1.05
C GLN A 788 3.81 -18.65 -0.05
N ASP A 789 4.10 -18.27 -1.29
CA ASP A 789 4.06 -19.14 -2.48
C ASP A 789 4.76 -20.50 -2.26
N GLY A 790 5.95 -20.47 -1.65
CA GLY A 790 6.75 -21.66 -1.38
C GLY A 790 6.33 -22.48 -0.15
N ARG A 791 5.24 -22.12 0.54
CA ARG A 791 4.77 -22.83 1.74
C ARG A 791 3.35 -23.37 1.61
N THR A 792 2.56 -22.81 0.70
CA THR A 792 1.19 -23.28 0.45
C THR A 792 1.20 -24.62 -0.26
N GLU A 793 0.30 -25.52 0.15
CA GLU A 793 0.04 -26.81 -0.47
C GLU A 793 -1.44 -26.88 -0.90
N PRO A 794 -1.76 -27.55 -2.03
CA PRO A 794 -3.14 -27.72 -2.47
C PRO A 794 -4.02 -28.38 -1.40
N ASP A 795 -5.23 -27.85 -1.22
CA ASP A 795 -6.30 -28.40 -0.38
C ASP A 795 -5.95 -28.57 1.11
N ARG A 796 -4.88 -27.89 1.54
CA ARG A 796 -4.38 -27.86 2.93
C ARG A 796 -4.38 -26.45 3.50
N MET A 797 -4.27 -26.36 4.82
CA MET A 797 -4.16 -25.12 5.58
C MET A 797 -3.30 -25.36 6.83
N ARG A 798 -2.42 -24.41 7.15
CA ARG A 798 -1.70 -24.36 8.44
C ARG A 798 -2.03 -23.07 9.15
N ASP A 799 -2.75 -23.14 10.26
CA ASP A 799 -3.21 -22.00 11.07
C ASP A 799 -2.55 -21.98 12.47
N GLY A 800 -1.35 -22.53 12.61
CA GLY A 800 -0.61 -22.57 13.87
C GLY A 800 0.72 -23.33 13.76
N GLU A 801 1.29 -23.71 14.91
CA GLU A 801 2.57 -24.43 14.97
C GLU A 801 2.49 -25.84 14.38
N ALA A 802 1.33 -26.50 14.43
CA ALA A 802 1.11 -27.83 13.85
C ALA A 802 1.30 -27.85 12.32
N ASP A 803 1.54 -29.05 11.77
CA ASP A 803 1.70 -29.25 10.33
C ASP A 803 0.42 -28.91 9.53
N SER A 804 0.59 -28.70 8.23
CA SER A 804 -0.51 -28.41 7.31
C SER A 804 -1.52 -29.58 7.30
N ARG A 805 -2.80 -29.26 7.45
CA ARG A 805 -3.90 -30.24 7.49
C ARG A 805 -4.86 -30.04 6.33
N ARG A 806 -5.60 -31.09 5.97
CA ARG A 806 -6.70 -30.99 5.01
C ARG A 806 -7.73 -29.96 5.47
N LEU A 807 -8.31 -29.22 4.53
CA LEU A 807 -9.40 -28.28 4.81
C LEU A 807 -10.61 -29.01 5.42
N ASP A 808 -11.31 -28.33 6.33
CA ASP A 808 -12.60 -28.80 6.82
C ASP A 808 -13.60 -28.91 5.63
N PRO A 809 -14.54 -29.88 5.60
CA PRO A 809 -15.42 -30.12 4.44
C PRO A 809 -16.25 -28.90 3.99
N ASP A 810 -16.58 -28.01 4.94
CA ASP A 810 -17.36 -26.81 4.66
C ASP A 810 -16.49 -25.65 4.14
N LEU A 811 -15.17 -25.72 4.31
CA LEU A 811 -14.26 -24.60 4.07
C LEU A 811 -13.54 -24.72 2.72
N ARG A 812 -13.57 -23.64 1.96
CA ARG A 812 -12.74 -23.41 0.76
C ARG A 812 -11.85 -22.20 1.00
N LEU A 813 -10.68 -22.18 0.38
CA LEU A 813 -9.69 -21.12 0.57
C LEU A 813 -9.21 -20.58 -0.76
N VAL A 814 -9.38 -19.27 -0.95
CA VAL A 814 -8.86 -18.54 -2.10
C VAL A 814 -7.96 -17.41 -1.63
N ARG A 815 -6.75 -17.39 -2.18
CA ARG A 815 -5.78 -16.31 -2.02
C ARG A 815 -5.83 -15.41 -3.23
N VAL A 816 -5.87 -14.10 -3.00
CA VAL A 816 -5.73 -13.09 -4.05
C VAL A 816 -4.42 -12.32 -3.90
N ARG A 817 -3.85 -11.92 -5.02
CA ARG A 817 -2.60 -11.15 -5.09
C ARG A 817 -2.74 -10.00 -6.08
N THR A 818 -2.34 -8.80 -5.63
CA THR A 818 -2.46 -7.55 -6.41
C THR A 818 -1.15 -7.15 -7.10
N GLY A 819 -1.16 -6.08 -7.90
CA GLY A 819 0.04 -5.50 -8.51
C GLY A 819 1.02 -4.84 -7.51
N ARG A 820 0.68 -4.78 -6.22
CA ARG A 820 1.55 -4.23 -5.18
C ARG A 820 2.87 -4.98 -5.13
N GLY A 821 3.97 -4.22 -5.13
CA GLY A 821 5.31 -4.79 -5.12
C GLY A 821 5.72 -5.47 -6.43
N ARG A 822 5.00 -5.23 -7.54
CA ARG A 822 5.24 -5.83 -8.86
C ARG A 822 5.04 -7.35 -8.89
N GLU A 823 4.26 -7.88 -7.94
CA GLU A 823 4.08 -9.33 -7.78
C GLU A 823 3.16 -9.96 -8.82
N THR A 824 2.37 -9.17 -9.54
CA THR A 824 1.62 -9.60 -10.73
C THR A 824 2.11 -8.80 -11.94
N PRO A 825 2.23 -9.40 -13.14
CA PRO A 825 2.75 -8.71 -14.30
C PRO A 825 1.80 -7.60 -14.80
N GLN A 826 2.34 -6.64 -15.55
CA GLN A 826 1.50 -5.76 -16.37
C GLN A 826 0.87 -6.56 -17.51
N TRP A 827 -0.17 -6.02 -18.13
CA TRP A 827 -0.93 -6.74 -19.14
C TRP A 827 -1.64 -5.80 -20.12
N TRP A 828 -2.09 -6.36 -21.23
CA TRP A 828 -2.96 -5.70 -22.20
C TRP A 828 -3.89 -6.70 -22.88
N GLY A 829 -5.05 -6.22 -23.33
CA GLY A 829 -5.96 -6.92 -24.22
C GLY A 829 -5.43 -6.88 -25.65
N VAL A 830 -5.34 -8.05 -26.28
CA VAL A 830 -4.85 -8.20 -27.65
C VAL A 830 -5.94 -7.84 -28.64
N HIS A 831 -5.70 -6.83 -29.48
CA HIS A 831 -6.71 -6.39 -30.45
C HIS A 831 -6.95 -7.47 -31.53
N PRO A 832 -8.18 -7.94 -31.75
CA PRO A 832 -8.46 -9.06 -32.66
C PRO A 832 -8.17 -8.73 -34.14
N GLY A 833 -8.34 -7.47 -34.55
CA GLY A 833 -8.06 -6.99 -35.91
C GLY A 833 -6.70 -6.31 -36.10
N GLY A 834 -5.72 -6.51 -35.21
CA GLY A 834 -4.38 -5.91 -35.35
C GLY A 834 -4.29 -4.39 -35.16
N GLY A 835 -5.28 -3.77 -34.52
CA GLY A 835 -5.24 -2.37 -34.08
C GLY A 835 -4.53 -2.20 -32.74
N ALA A 836 -4.61 -1.01 -32.15
CA ALA A 836 -3.98 -0.70 -30.87
C ALA A 836 -4.47 -1.62 -29.74
N ASN A 837 -3.53 -2.16 -28.96
CA ASN A 837 -3.80 -3.02 -27.81
C ASN A 837 -4.44 -2.23 -26.67
N GLY A 838 -5.36 -2.85 -25.92
CA GLY A 838 -6.23 -2.12 -25.00
C GLY A 838 -6.49 -2.73 -23.64
N ILE A 839 -7.58 -2.31 -22.99
CA ILE A 839 -7.98 -2.79 -21.66
C ILE A 839 -9.16 -3.74 -21.84
N ALA A 840 -9.00 -4.98 -21.39
CA ALA A 840 -10.02 -6.01 -21.48
C ALA A 840 -10.48 -6.46 -20.08
N ALA A 841 -11.75 -6.24 -19.75
CA ALA A 841 -12.33 -6.78 -18.52
C ALA A 841 -12.72 -8.25 -18.68
N GLY A 842 -12.55 -9.03 -17.61
CA GLY A 842 -12.97 -10.43 -17.53
C GLY A 842 -12.09 -11.28 -16.59
N LEU A 843 -12.48 -12.55 -16.46
CA LEU A 843 -11.65 -13.61 -15.91
C LEU A 843 -10.85 -14.28 -17.04
N TRP A 844 -9.57 -14.53 -16.80
CA TRP A 844 -8.60 -15.01 -17.77
C TRP A 844 -7.92 -16.30 -17.28
N LEU A 845 -7.95 -17.31 -18.14
CA LEU A 845 -7.37 -18.63 -17.96
C LEU A 845 -5.95 -18.66 -18.53
N LEU A 846 -5.01 -19.22 -17.76
CA LEU A 846 -3.63 -19.39 -18.18
C LEU A 846 -3.52 -20.36 -19.38
N PRO A 847 -2.41 -20.32 -20.13
CA PRO A 847 -2.16 -21.28 -21.22
C PRO A 847 -2.09 -22.71 -20.65
N GLY A 848 -2.63 -23.68 -21.38
CA GLY A 848 -2.67 -25.08 -20.92
C GLY A 848 -3.65 -25.35 -19.76
N HIS A 849 -4.58 -24.42 -19.50
CA HIS A 849 -5.61 -24.60 -18.47
C HIS A 849 -6.38 -25.91 -18.64
N GLY A 850 -6.40 -26.69 -17.57
CA GLY A 850 -7.18 -27.91 -17.43
C GLY A 850 -8.07 -27.87 -16.18
N PRO A 851 -8.92 -28.90 -15.97
CA PRO A 851 -9.91 -28.92 -14.88
C PRO A 851 -9.34 -28.67 -13.48
N ASP A 852 -8.11 -29.10 -13.22
CA ASP A 852 -7.44 -28.97 -11.92
C ASP A 852 -6.64 -27.67 -11.76
N SER A 853 -6.64 -26.79 -12.75
CA SER A 853 -5.88 -25.54 -12.71
C SER A 853 -6.39 -24.63 -11.59
N ARG A 854 -5.48 -24.21 -10.71
CA ARG A 854 -5.82 -23.46 -9.48
C ARG A 854 -5.59 -21.96 -9.57
N VAL A 855 -4.92 -21.46 -10.61
CA VAL A 855 -4.52 -20.06 -10.72
C VAL A 855 -5.19 -19.39 -11.91
N PHE A 856 -5.72 -18.19 -11.68
CA PHE A 856 -6.51 -17.41 -12.63
C PHE A 856 -6.14 -15.92 -12.53
N HIS A 857 -6.45 -15.15 -13.57
CA HIS A 857 -6.27 -13.70 -13.55
C HIS A 857 -7.58 -12.96 -13.77
N SER A 858 -7.81 -11.89 -13.01
CA SER A 858 -9.03 -11.10 -13.09
C SER A 858 -8.70 -9.63 -13.39
N ALA A 859 -9.27 -9.11 -14.46
CA ALA A 859 -9.07 -7.72 -14.90
C ALA A 859 -10.39 -6.94 -14.93
N ASN A 860 -10.34 -5.67 -14.50
CA ASN A 860 -11.48 -4.77 -14.49
C ASN A 860 -11.52 -3.88 -15.74
N SER A 861 -12.68 -3.25 -15.97
CA SER A 861 -12.83 -2.21 -16.99
C SER A 861 -12.20 -0.89 -16.55
N LYS A 862 -12.00 0.02 -17.51
CA LYS A 862 -11.51 1.37 -17.24
C LYS A 862 -12.49 2.20 -16.38
N PRO A 863 -12.05 2.81 -15.27
CA PRO A 863 -12.81 3.74 -14.45
C PRO A 863 -13.26 4.98 -15.23
N VAL A 864 -14.30 5.64 -14.72
CA VAL A 864 -14.88 6.83 -15.33
C VAL A 864 -13.88 7.99 -15.31
N GLN A 865 -13.09 8.15 -14.23
CA GLN A 865 -12.08 9.20 -14.13
C GLN A 865 -11.00 9.16 -15.24
N PHE A 866 -10.80 8.01 -15.88
CA PHE A 866 -9.78 7.85 -16.92
C PHE A 866 -10.36 7.76 -18.35
N LYS A 867 -11.65 8.09 -18.55
CA LYS A 867 -12.28 8.08 -19.89
C LYS A 867 -11.58 8.99 -20.91
N SER A 868 -10.95 10.08 -20.46
CA SER A 868 -10.25 11.04 -21.31
C SER A 868 -8.89 10.55 -21.82
N SER A 869 -8.26 9.60 -21.12
CA SER A 869 -7.01 9.00 -21.55
C SER A 869 -7.26 8.03 -22.71
N ALA A 870 -6.66 8.26 -23.88
CA ALA A 870 -6.80 7.32 -24.99
C ALA A 870 -5.99 6.04 -24.72
N VAL A 871 -6.47 4.89 -25.18
CA VAL A 871 -5.73 3.61 -25.09
C VAL A 871 -4.44 3.64 -25.92
N GLU A 872 -4.51 4.32 -27.05
CA GLU A 872 -3.38 4.60 -27.97
C GLU A 872 -2.53 5.79 -27.52
N ALA A 873 -2.77 6.37 -26.33
CA ALA A 873 -2.02 7.53 -25.90
C ALA A 873 -0.53 7.21 -25.76
N ASP A 874 0.30 8.04 -26.37
CA ASP A 874 1.75 7.86 -26.46
C ASP A 874 2.43 9.05 -25.79
N LYS A 875 3.29 8.73 -24.83
CA LYS A 875 4.06 9.71 -24.04
C LYS A 875 5.41 10.06 -24.68
N LEU A 876 5.83 9.32 -25.70
CA LEU A 876 7.10 9.47 -26.39
C LEU A 876 6.93 10.14 -27.75
N ALA A 877 5.89 9.77 -28.51
CA ALA A 877 5.67 10.27 -29.86
C ALA A 877 4.35 11.05 -30.00
N PRO A 878 4.30 12.10 -30.84
CA PRO A 878 3.04 12.70 -31.27
C PRO A 878 2.19 11.69 -32.04
N ARG A 879 0.87 11.77 -31.90
CA ARG A 879 -0.10 11.00 -32.68
C ARG A 879 -1.30 11.85 -33.12
N PRO A 880 -2.01 11.50 -34.19
CA PRO A 880 -3.24 12.20 -34.56
C PRO A 880 -4.39 11.85 -33.59
N ILE A 881 -5.16 12.86 -33.19
CA ILE A 881 -6.39 12.69 -32.42
C ILE A 881 -7.44 11.99 -33.28
N ARG A 882 -8.01 10.87 -32.81
CA ARG A 882 -9.01 10.09 -33.60
C ARG A 882 -10.46 10.56 -33.46
N MET A 883 -10.81 11.22 -32.37
CA MET A 883 -12.20 11.55 -32.02
C MET A 883 -12.34 13.00 -31.52
N GLY A 884 -13.54 13.55 -31.68
CA GLY A 884 -13.88 14.91 -31.23
C GLY A 884 -13.59 15.99 -32.27
N LYS A 885 -13.78 17.26 -31.87
CA LYS A 885 -13.68 18.43 -32.75
C LYS A 885 -12.27 18.65 -33.34
N ARG A 886 -11.24 18.14 -32.65
CA ARG A 886 -9.81 18.26 -33.02
C ARG A 886 -9.28 17.03 -33.75
N LYS A 887 -10.17 16.22 -34.34
CA LYS A 887 -9.78 15.00 -35.05
C LYS A 887 -8.78 15.33 -36.17
N GLY A 888 -7.69 14.57 -36.22
CA GLY A 888 -6.59 14.73 -37.19
C GLY A 888 -5.45 15.63 -36.70
N GLU A 889 -5.66 16.46 -35.67
CA GLU A 889 -4.58 17.25 -35.08
C GLU A 889 -3.59 16.35 -34.33
N LEU A 890 -2.30 16.69 -34.38
CA LEU A 890 -1.27 15.99 -33.62
C LEU A 890 -1.34 16.36 -32.13
N THR A 891 -1.17 15.37 -31.27
CA THR A 891 -1.10 15.52 -29.82
C THR A 891 -0.03 14.60 -29.24
N ILE A 892 0.61 15.03 -28.15
CA ILE A 892 1.50 14.19 -27.35
C ILE A 892 0.90 14.05 -25.94
N ASP A 893 0.81 12.83 -25.44
CA ASP A 893 0.05 12.53 -24.22
C ASP A 893 0.94 12.48 -22.96
N THR A 894 2.13 13.08 -23.01
CA THR A 894 3.09 13.08 -21.89
C THR A 894 2.48 13.61 -20.59
N GLY A 895 1.63 14.65 -20.66
CA GLY A 895 0.90 15.18 -19.52
C GLY A 895 -0.28 14.34 -19.01
N MET A 896 -0.76 13.37 -19.80
CA MET A 896 -1.92 12.55 -19.46
C MET A 896 -1.55 11.40 -18.52
N VAL A 897 -2.42 11.02 -17.59
CA VAL A 897 -2.16 9.85 -16.74
C VAL A 897 -2.42 8.57 -17.54
N GLY A 898 -1.38 7.74 -17.66
CA GLY A 898 -1.44 6.36 -18.12
C GLY A 898 -1.99 5.47 -17.02
N TRP A 899 -3.07 4.76 -17.31
CA TRP A 899 -3.74 3.92 -16.33
C TRP A 899 -4.22 2.61 -16.96
N THR A 900 -3.82 1.50 -16.35
CA THR A 900 -4.26 0.13 -16.64
C THR A 900 -4.68 -0.49 -15.30
N PRO A 901 -5.81 -1.22 -15.23
CA PRO A 901 -6.19 -1.87 -13.98
C PRO A 901 -5.13 -2.90 -13.59
N ASP A 902 -4.85 -3.03 -12.30
CA ASP A 902 -4.00 -4.12 -11.82
C ASP A 902 -4.63 -5.49 -12.19
N LEU A 903 -3.76 -6.42 -12.59
CA LEU A 903 -4.15 -7.81 -12.83
C LEU A 903 -4.24 -8.51 -11.48
N LEU A 904 -5.43 -8.87 -11.05
CA LEU A 904 -5.61 -9.61 -9.80
C LEU A 904 -5.34 -11.10 -10.07
N GLU A 905 -4.31 -11.67 -9.46
CA GLU A 905 -4.13 -13.12 -9.44
C GLU A 905 -5.07 -13.73 -8.39
N ILE A 906 -5.76 -14.80 -8.77
CA ILE A 906 -6.65 -15.58 -7.92
C ILE A 906 -6.11 -17.01 -7.87
N ALA A 907 -5.64 -17.44 -6.72
CA ALA A 907 -5.17 -18.81 -6.46
C ALA A 907 -6.17 -19.54 -5.54
N VAL A 908 -6.81 -20.58 -6.07
CA VAL A 908 -7.68 -21.49 -5.30
C VAL A 908 -6.77 -22.44 -4.52
N LEU A 909 -6.42 -22.04 -3.29
CA LEU A 909 -5.53 -22.81 -2.43
C LEU A 909 -6.18 -24.12 -1.97
N GLY A 910 -7.50 -24.13 -1.80
CA GLY A 910 -8.18 -25.41 -1.66
C GLY A 910 -9.69 -25.40 -1.84
N CYS A 911 -10.18 -26.52 -2.36
CA CYS A 911 -11.57 -26.86 -2.60
C CYS A 911 -11.76 -28.39 -2.54
N HIS A 912 -12.99 -28.89 -2.72
CA HIS A 912 -13.32 -30.32 -2.59
C HIS A 912 -13.88 -30.88 -3.91
N PRO A 913 -13.04 -31.22 -4.92
CA PRO A 913 -13.51 -31.70 -6.22
C PRO A 913 -14.49 -32.89 -6.13
N GLU A 914 -14.31 -33.76 -5.13
CA GLU A 914 -15.21 -34.89 -4.85
C GLU A 914 -16.63 -34.46 -4.44
N ALA A 915 -16.79 -33.23 -3.96
CA ALA A 915 -18.08 -32.61 -3.65
C ALA A 915 -18.66 -31.80 -4.83
N GLY A 916 -18.03 -31.87 -6.00
CA GLY A 916 -18.43 -31.12 -7.20
C GLY A 916 -17.91 -29.69 -7.25
N ASP A 917 -16.97 -29.31 -6.38
CA ASP A 917 -16.29 -28.01 -6.41
C ASP A 917 -15.42 -27.89 -7.69
N ALA A 918 -15.49 -26.73 -8.37
CA ALA A 918 -14.65 -26.44 -9.53
C ALA A 918 -13.80 -25.17 -9.28
N PRO A 919 -12.45 -25.23 -9.38
CA PRO A 919 -11.59 -24.06 -9.15
C PRO A 919 -11.97 -22.84 -10.01
N GLU A 920 -12.32 -23.04 -11.29
CA GLU A 920 -12.73 -21.95 -12.18
C GLU A 920 -14.02 -21.28 -11.70
N SER A 921 -14.97 -22.03 -11.12
CA SER A 921 -16.20 -21.48 -10.55
C SER A 921 -15.91 -20.59 -9.33
N PHE A 922 -14.98 -20.97 -8.46
CA PHE A 922 -14.55 -20.11 -7.35
C PHE A 922 -13.84 -18.85 -7.84
N ALA A 923 -12.96 -18.97 -8.83
CA ALA A 923 -12.30 -17.80 -9.43
C ALA A 923 -13.31 -16.86 -10.11
N SER A 924 -14.33 -17.42 -10.75
CA SER A 924 -15.47 -16.69 -11.33
C SER A 924 -16.27 -15.96 -10.26
N ALA A 925 -16.59 -16.63 -9.15
CA ALA A 925 -17.26 -16.01 -8.01
C ALA A 925 -16.44 -14.81 -7.48
N VAL A 926 -15.13 -14.98 -7.29
CA VAL A 926 -14.24 -13.90 -6.84
C VAL A 926 -14.19 -12.74 -7.83
N HIS A 927 -14.17 -13.00 -9.15
CA HIS A 927 -14.25 -11.93 -10.15
C HIS A 927 -15.56 -11.14 -10.07
N LEU A 928 -16.69 -11.82 -9.92
CA LEU A 928 -18.01 -11.19 -9.85
C LEU A 928 -18.24 -10.43 -8.53
N LEU A 929 -17.68 -10.92 -7.43
CA LEU A 929 -17.67 -10.22 -6.13
C LEU A 929 -16.93 -8.88 -6.18
N ARG A 930 -16.11 -8.62 -7.21
CA ARG A 930 -15.48 -7.30 -7.43
C ARG A 930 -16.44 -6.29 -8.07
N GLN A 931 -17.66 -6.69 -8.40
CA GLN A 931 -18.59 -5.85 -9.16
C GLN A 931 -19.95 -5.70 -8.47
N PRO A 932 -20.02 -5.22 -7.21
CA PRO A 932 -21.30 -4.97 -6.56
C PRO A 932 -22.17 -4.02 -7.40
N PRO A 933 -23.47 -4.32 -7.60
CA PRO A 933 -24.36 -3.51 -8.44
C PRO A 933 -24.57 -2.07 -7.99
N ASP A 934 -24.44 -1.80 -6.69
CA ASP A 934 -24.63 -0.48 -6.09
C ASP A 934 -23.38 0.40 -6.17
N TYR A 935 -22.21 -0.17 -6.49
CA TYR A 935 -20.99 0.58 -6.73
C TYR A 935 -20.92 1.11 -8.18
N PRO A 936 -20.45 2.36 -8.37
CA PRO A 936 -20.31 2.94 -9.69
C PRO A 936 -19.15 2.34 -10.50
N GLU A 937 -18.13 1.80 -9.82
CA GLU A 937 -16.91 1.24 -10.41
C GLU A 937 -16.58 -0.12 -9.80
N ALA A 938 -15.90 -0.97 -10.56
CA ALA A 938 -15.48 -2.27 -10.08
C ALA A 938 -14.37 -2.13 -9.01
N LEU A 939 -14.48 -2.93 -7.96
CA LEU A 939 -13.57 -2.97 -6.83
C LEU A 939 -12.21 -3.57 -7.22
N SER A 940 -11.14 -3.07 -6.60
CA SER A 940 -9.80 -3.65 -6.71
C SER A 940 -9.73 -5.06 -6.12
N LEU A 941 -10.41 -5.27 -4.98
CA LEU A 941 -10.54 -6.54 -4.25
C LEU A 941 -12.00 -7.02 -4.24
N PRO A 942 -12.28 -8.33 -4.09
CA PRO A 942 -13.66 -8.82 -3.98
C PRO A 942 -14.35 -8.23 -2.74
N LEU A 943 -15.67 -8.04 -2.80
CA LEU A 943 -16.48 -7.33 -1.80
C LEU A 943 -16.15 -7.69 -0.34
N PRO A 944 -16.03 -8.97 0.08
CA PRO A 944 -15.68 -9.30 1.47
C PRO A 944 -14.30 -8.75 1.90
N LEU A 945 -13.28 -8.87 1.05
CA LEU A 945 -11.94 -8.32 1.32
C LEU A 945 -11.93 -6.79 1.26
N HIS A 946 -12.71 -6.19 0.37
CA HIS A 946 -12.88 -4.74 0.31
C HIS A 946 -13.50 -4.20 1.61
N LEU A 947 -14.54 -4.84 2.15
CA LEU A 947 -15.16 -4.48 3.41
C LEU A 947 -14.20 -4.67 4.59
N ALA A 948 -13.51 -5.81 4.67
CA ALA A 948 -12.51 -6.07 5.72
C ALA A 948 -11.37 -5.04 5.68
N GLY A 949 -10.89 -4.70 4.48
CA GLY A 949 -9.88 -3.66 4.26
C GLY A 949 -10.36 -2.27 4.67
N LEU A 950 -11.62 -1.91 4.46
CA LEU A 950 -12.19 -0.64 4.93
C LEU A 950 -12.46 -0.62 6.44
N GLY A 951 -12.59 -1.78 7.09
CA GLY A 951 -12.69 -1.89 8.56
C GLY A 951 -11.49 -1.28 9.30
N GLN A 952 -10.32 -1.21 8.66
CA GLN A 952 -9.12 -0.61 9.24
C GLN A 952 -9.28 0.86 9.62
N ASP A 953 -10.26 1.58 9.03
CA ASP A 953 -10.58 2.97 9.36
C ASP A 953 -11.12 3.16 10.78
N TYR A 954 -11.52 2.06 11.44
CA TYR A 954 -11.95 1.99 12.83
C TYR A 954 -10.91 1.39 13.76
N VAL A 955 -9.79 0.89 13.24
CA VAL A 955 -8.61 0.55 14.04
C VAL A 955 -7.85 1.85 14.30
N LEU A 956 -8.22 2.48 15.42
CA LEU A 956 -7.85 3.82 15.84
C LEU A 956 -7.01 3.73 17.13
N PRO A 957 -5.69 3.54 17.04
CA PRO A 957 -4.87 3.26 18.20
C PRO A 957 -4.81 4.51 19.09
N HIS A 958 -5.15 4.35 20.36
CA HIS A 958 -5.16 5.41 21.36
C HIS A 958 -4.88 4.84 22.74
N ARG A 959 -4.38 5.68 23.65
CA ARG A 959 -4.14 5.32 25.05
C ARG A 959 -5.48 5.16 25.78
N ALA A 960 -5.55 4.24 26.75
CA ALA A 960 -6.68 4.20 27.69
C ALA A 960 -6.66 5.40 28.67
N SER A 961 -7.83 5.85 29.14
CA SER A 961 -7.97 7.03 30.02
C SER A 961 -7.23 6.89 31.36
N PRO A 962 -6.55 7.94 31.86
CA PRO A 962 -5.74 7.90 33.08
C PRO A 962 -6.51 7.79 34.41
N GLU A 963 -7.85 7.76 34.45
CA GLU A 963 -8.58 7.33 35.68
C GLU A 963 -8.21 5.89 36.11
N THR A 964 -7.47 5.15 35.28
CA THR A 964 -6.85 3.86 35.60
C THR A 964 -5.32 3.87 35.69
N SER A 965 -4.62 5.00 35.52
CA SER A 965 -3.18 5.10 35.84
C SER A 965 -2.64 6.54 35.68
N SER A 966 -2.14 7.13 36.76
CA SER A 966 -1.54 8.46 36.85
C SER A 966 -0.06 8.52 36.40
N GLU A 967 0.30 9.68 35.82
CA GLU A 967 1.61 10.40 35.73
C GLU A 967 2.80 9.92 34.83
N VAL A 968 3.06 10.79 33.81
CA VAL A 968 4.23 11.27 32.98
C VAL A 968 5.63 10.57 33.02
N SER A 969 6.53 10.50 32.01
CA SER A 969 6.93 11.34 30.83
C SER A 969 7.82 10.61 29.76
N GLU A 970 7.77 11.11 28.50
CA GLU A 970 8.74 11.22 27.33
C GLU A 970 9.63 10.01 26.86
N ILE A 971 9.91 9.69 25.57
CA ILE A 971 10.38 10.45 24.36
C ILE A 971 10.07 9.65 23.05
N SER A 972 9.68 10.31 21.94
CA SER A 972 10.15 10.05 20.53
C SER A 972 9.39 10.88 19.46
N ASN A 973 10.06 11.18 18.35
CA ASN A 973 9.65 12.16 17.33
C ASN A 973 8.65 11.59 16.29
N PRO A 974 7.56 12.31 15.92
CA PRO A 974 6.72 11.96 14.78
C PRO A 974 7.27 12.54 13.47
N VAL A 975 7.45 11.69 12.46
CA VAL A 975 7.61 12.08 11.05
C VAL A 975 6.24 11.96 10.38
N LYS A 976 5.93 12.89 9.47
CA LYS A 976 4.66 12.97 8.73
C LYS A 976 4.38 11.68 7.96
N ASP A 977 3.18 11.14 8.12
CA ASP A 977 2.67 10.05 7.28
C ASP A 977 1.86 10.60 6.10
N SER A 978 1.96 9.87 5.00
CA SER A 978 1.27 10.07 3.73
C SER A 978 -0.08 9.37 3.75
N ASP A 979 -1.05 9.90 3.01
CA ASP A 979 -2.36 9.29 2.82
C ASP A 979 -2.25 7.87 2.21
N PRO A 980 -2.86 6.82 2.79
CA PRO A 980 -2.89 5.48 2.20
C PRO A 980 -3.56 5.42 0.81
N ALA A 981 -4.26 6.47 0.38
CA ALA A 981 -4.76 6.61 -0.99
C ALA A 981 -3.71 7.11 -2.01
N GLN A 982 -2.49 7.46 -1.57
CA GLN A 982 -1.40 7.93 -2.43
C GLN A 982 -0.16 7.03 -2.29
N GLY A 983 -0.28 5.77 -2.72
CA GLY A 983 0.86 4.86 -2.83
C GLY A 983 1.93 5.41 -3.79
N GLU A 984 3.16 5.53 -3.30
CA GLU A 984 4.34 5.90 -4.07
C GLU A 984 4.64 4.87 -5.18
N ALA A 985 5.29 5.35 -6.25
CA ALA A 985 5.76 4.51 -7.34
C ALA A 985 6.69 3.40 -6.82
N ALA A 986 6.41 2.15 -7.23
CA ALA A 986 7.22 0.99 -6.88
C ALA A 986 8.69 1.19 -7.30
N GLY A 987 9.64 0.87 -6.41
CA GLY A 987 11.06 0.77 -6.75
C GLY A 987 12.04 0.99 -5.60
N LEU A 988 11.64 1.68 -4.53
CA LEU A 988 12.43 1.86 -3.30
C LEU A 988 11.46 1.74 -2.13
N GLU A 989 11.49 0.62 -1.42
CA GLU A 989 10.69 0.47 -0.19
C GLU A 989 11.34 1.33 0.90
N ASP A 990 10.70 2.45 1.27
CA ASP A 990 10.90 3.04 2.60
C ASP A 990 10.13 2.17 3.60
N GLU A 991 10.74 1.06 4.05
CA GLU A 991 10.44 0.60 5.41
C GLU A 991 10.95 1.70 6.34
N ALA A 992 10.04 2.29 7.12
CA ALA A 992 10.38 3.34 8.08
C ALA A 992 11.61 2.95 8.91
N ASP A 993 12.68 3.73 8.78
CA ASP A 993 13.99 3.67 9.46
C ASP A 993 13.88 3.85 10.99
N VAL A 994 13.04 3.08 11.69
CA VAL A 994 12.76 3.33 13.12
C VAL A 994 13.74 2.59 14.05
N VAL A 995 14.44 1.54 13.58
CA VAL A 995 15.26 0.71 14.50
C VAL A 995 16.73 1.13 14.56
N GLU A 996 17.35 1.58 13.46
CA GLU A 996 18.78 1.98 13.51
C GLU A 996 18.99 3.47 13.86
N ALA A 997 18.02 4.34 13.55
CA ALA A 997 18.15 5.77 13.83
C ALA A 997 18.06 6.10 15.34
N ALA A 998 17.40 5.25 16.13
CA ALA A 998 17.27 5.46 17.58
C ALA A 998 18.58 5.20 18.33
N ASP A 999 19.42 4.28 17.87
CA ASP A 999 20.70 3.95 18.52
C ASP A 999 21.90 4.72 17.92
N GLN A 1000 21.76 5.34 16.75
CA GLN A 1000 22.82 6.21 16.18
C GLN A 1000 22.77 7.66 16.67
N LEU A 1001 21.69 8.09 17.34
CA LEU A 1001 21.54 9.49 17.79
C LEU A 1001 22.07 9.78 19.21
N ALA A 1002 22.80 8.83 19.82
CA ALA A 1002 23.43 8.99 21.13
C ALA A 1002 24.98 8.94 21.11
N LEU A 1003 25.63 8.77 19.95
CA LEU A 1003 27.07 8.49 19.87
C LEU A 1003 27.88 9.47 19.00
N PHE A 1004 27.33 10.64 18.69
CA PHE A 1004 28.07 11.68 17.98
C PHE A 1004 27.85 13.04 18.65
N ASP A 1005 28.66 13.32 19.68
CA ASP A 1005 29.05 14.65 20.13
C ASP A 1005 30.45 14.55 20.78
N SER A 1006 31.47 14.93 20.00
CA SER A 1006 32.76 15.45 20.44
C SER A 1006 33.33 16.31 19.31
#